data_AF-A0A925ZA38-F1
#
_entry.id   AF-A0A925ZA38-F1
#
_cell.length_a   1.000
_cell.length_b   1.000
_cell.length_c   1.000
_cell.angle_alpha   90.00
_cell.angle_beta   90.00
_cell.angle_gamma   90.00
#
_symmetry.space_group_name_H-M   'P 1'
#
loop_
_entity.id
_entity.type
_entity.pdbx_description
1 polymer ?
#
loop_
_entity_poly.entity_id
_entity_poly.type
_entity_poly.pdbx_seq_one_letter_code
_entity_poly.pdbx_strand_id
1 'polypeptide(L)'
;GAVTLAAAGAVITDPTSKVDVSGGRVTYTEAQVRPTTLIGADGTRYSANNAPADINYSAVEGGQASQFDRWGRITQFTPVRSRIEAGYVDGRNAGTVKIATPIALLGGQIAAGATNGERQVAGTDTLAKGGAVDLGTRAADAAFASTVNSTASGVLRDFAVVAAQKAISADLFNVVSPGALPAAGWIAADTLNDSGASSLRVTSVADLVVEPGAAIAMPRRGSVELSAAGAKGVTIGADITAHGGSVTAQTINLGNALNAQQQSGDVTLQAGRRIDVSGDWVNQSLDGARAGSAIGGGAVQLLSARGLNLQDSSAVDVSGGATVGTNGAVTGTNAGSIRLESQRSGLIADGTEPIATVHIGADLRGESLAAGGSLRVRAAEVDIRDTARLGPLPLIRDGVKPGALVIDDGFFTQGGFTSFDIEGAQRLGVDASTTIAPRATRWMVTQNSRFAATGTRPGDALVSTMLPEGQRNAASVSLASGGLKSNTDSGELTLGRSATIATDAGGNVTLSAAQTLVVDQGSRIDASGGNVRLQLARPSALGTLGASPIFEVRTGAVIDVSGKTVLQPAADEQRLGRVLDGGTITLGVTGTTLADPRNARIDVAAGASLRADGARDSLDISTRSNAGSQTQRTDISSAGGKITINANDGGARLAGQMSAQSGGGTASGGGFELRFPAARPSEPNPLLSEYRIDVGNAPVVGAASGVGVAAVSATALRNGGFADITLRSPDRINFTDGAALDAGRSITLTAPVLSAAAGSNVR
;
A
#
# COMPACT_ATOMS: atom_id res chain seq x y z
N GLY A 1 -11.48 3.30 31.11
CA GLY A 1 -11.83 2.12 31.95
C GLY A 1 -11.98 0.89 31.06
N ALA A 2 -12.25 -0.28 31.62
CA ALA A 2 -12.58 -1.47 30.83
C ALA A 2 -13.62 -2.33 31.56
N VAL A 3 -14.59 -2.85 30.81
CA VAL A 3 -15.57 -3.84 31.29
C VAL A 3 -15.36 -5.11 30.50
N THR A 4 -15.16 -6.24 31.18
CA THR A 4 -15.04 -7.55 30.54
C THR A 4 -16.15 -8.46 31.05
N LEU A 5 -16.98 -8.95 30.14
CA LEU A 5 -18.00 -9.97 30.39
C LEU A 5 -17.52 -11.27 29.77
N ALA A 6 -17.26 -12.29 30.59
CA ALA A 6 -16.81 -13.59 30.12
C ALA A 6 -17.71 -14.68 30.67
N ALA A 7 -18.17 -15.59 29.81
CA ALA A 7 -19.06 -16.67 30.22
C ALA A 7 -18.84 -17.93 29.39
N ALA A 8 -18.91 -19.08 30.07
CA ALA A 8 -18.78 -20.40 29.48
C ALA A 8 -19.92 -20.79 28.51
N GLY A 9 -21.08 -20.14 28.64
CA GLY A 9 -22.31 -20.46 27.89
C GLY A 9 -22.83 -19.28 27.09
N ALA A 10 -23.43 -18.29 27.77
CA ALA A 10 -23.94 -17.09 27.12
C ALA A 10 -23.75 -15.83 27.98
N VAL A 11 -23.64 -14.68 27.31
CA VAL A 11 -23.83 -13.34 27.90
C VAL A 11 -25.13 -12.79 27.33
N ILE A 12 -26.07 -12.46 28.22
CA ILE A 12 -27.37 -11.89 27.86
C ILE A 12 -27.48 -10.55 28.58
N THR A 13 -27.70 -9.47 27.83
CA THR A 13 -27.98 -8.15 28.40
C THR A 13 -29.43 -7.79 28.15
N ASP A 14 -30.16 -7.51 29.23
CA ASP A 14 -31.55 -7.06 29.16
C ASP A 14 -31.64 -5.70 28.44
N PRO A 15 -32.70 -5.44 27.64
CA PRO A 15 -32.89 -4.15 26.96
C PRO A 15 -32.81 -2.90 27.86
N THR A 16 -33.11 -3.05 29.15
CA THR A 16 -33.05 -1.96 30.14
C THR A 16 -31.66 -1.79 30.77
N SER A 17 -30.71 -2.68 30.50
CA SER A 17 -29.35 -2.61 31.05
C SER A 17 -28.47 -1.63 30.28
N LYS A 18 -27.45 -1.08 30.95
CA LYS A 18 -26.47 -0.17 30.35
C LYS A 18 -25.05 -0.52 30.79
N VAL A 19 -24.14 -0.66 29.83
CA VAL A 19 -22.69 -0.75 30.06
C VAL A 19 -22.05 0.57 29.65
N ASP A 20 -21.55 1.33 30.63
CA ASP A 20 -20.95 2.65 30.40
C ASP A 20 -19.43 2.61 30.62
N VAL A 21 -18.70 2.86 29.53
CA VAL A 21 -17.25 3.06 29.51
C VAL A 21 -16.90 4.40 28.86
N SER A 22 -17.83 5.36 28.82
CA SER A 22 -17.63 6.66 28.19
C SER A 22 -16.47 7.45 28.79
N GLY A 23 -15.88 8.31 27.96
CA GLY A 23 -14.83 9.22 28.36
C GLY A 23 -15.40 10.39 29.16
N GLY A 24 -14.79 10.71 30.30
CA GLY A 24 -15.11 11.92 31.04
C GLY A 24 -14.68 13.20 30.31
N ARG A 25 -14.98 14.35 30.90
CA ARG A 25 -14.47 15.65 30.43
C ARG A 25 -14.05 16.53 31.61
N VAL A 26 -13.08 17.39 31.39
CA VAL A 26 -12.68 18.45 32.30
C VAL A 26 -13.01 19.78 31.65
N THR A 27 -13.82 20.61 32.31
CA THR A 27 -14.12 21.96 31.82
C THR A 27 -13.21 22.95 32.53
N TYR A 28 -12.28 23.55 31.79
CA TYR A 28 -11.48 24.66 32.26
C TYR A 28 -12.29 25.94 32.09
N THR A 29 -12.50 26.68 33.18
CA THR A 29 -13.13 28.00 33.12
C THR A 29 -12.13 29.04 32.65
N GLU A 30 -12.63 30.13 32.06
CA GLU A 30 -11.81 31.29 31.74
C GLU A 30 -11.08 31.79 32.99
N ALA A 31 -9.79 32.10 32.84
CA ALA A 31 -8.98 32.61 33.93
C ALA A 31 -7.98 33.67 33.45
N GLN A 32 -7.76 34.68 34.27
CA GLN A 32 -6.65 35.60 34.10
C GLN A 32 -5.37 34.93 34.58
N VAL A 33 -4.50 34.56 33.65
CA VAL A 33 -3.21 33.92 33.96
C VAL A 33 -2.08 34.94 33.98
N ARG A 34 -1.07 34.66 34.80
CA ARG A 34 0.17 35.44 34.92
C ARG A 34 1.36 34.50 34.70
N PRO A 35 1.68 34.14 33.45
CA PRO A 35 2.76 33.21 33.19
C PRO A 35 4.11 33.83 33.58
N THR A 36 4.94 33.06 34.27
CA THR A 36 6.33 33.44 34.55
C THR A 36 7.14 33.29 33.27
N THR A 37 7.76 34.37 32.81
CA THR A 37 8.71 34.32 31.68
C THR A 37 10.13 34.33 32.24
N LEU A 38 10.95 33.37 31.83
CA LEU A 38 12.37 33.30 32.09
C LEU A 38 13.13 33.92 30.91
N ILE A 39 14.23 34.61 31.19
CA ILE A 39 15.14 35.16 30.18
C ILE A 39 16.39 34.29 30.19
N GLY A 40 16.66 33.60 29.09
CA GLY A 40 17.87 32.80 28.93
C GLY A 40 19.12 33.68 28.94
N ALA A 41 20.28 33.08 29.19
CA ALA A 41 21.58 33.77 29.08
C ALA A 41 21.85 34.27 27.65
N ASP A 42 21.15 33.71 26.66
CA ASP A 42 21.10 34.13 25.24
C ASP A 42 20.20 35.35 24.99
N GLY A 43 19.45 35.83 26.00
CA GLY A 43 18.49 36.93 25.88
C GLY A 43 17.11 36.52 25.35
N THR A 44 16.91 35.24 25.03
CA THR A 44 15.63 34.72 24.55
C THR A 44 14.64 34.56 25.71
N ARG A 45 13.35 34.77 25.45
CA ARG A 45 12.28 34.63 26.45
C ARG A 45 11.66 33.24 26.36
N TYR A 46 11.59 32.55 27.49
CA TYR A 46 11.00 31.22 27.65
C TYR A 46 9.87 31.32 28.67
N SER A 47 8.76 30.60 28.47
CA SER A 47 7.77 30.47 29.56
C SER A 47 8.29 29.43 30.55
N ALA A 48 8.08 29.65 31.85
CA ALA A 48 8.46 28.68 32.88
C ALA A 48 7.82 27.29 32.66
N ASN A 49 6.69 27.22 31.96
CA ASN A 49 6.00 25.97 31.63
C ASN A 49 6.72 25.14 30.56
N ASN A 50 7.58 25.76 29.74
CA ASN A 50 8.23 25.11 28.60
C ASN A 50 9.72 25.47 28.47
N ALA A 51 10.31 25.95 29.56
CA ALA A 51 11.71 26.35 29.63
C ALA A 51 12.62 25.11 29.52
N PRO A 52 13.47 25.00 28.48
CA PRO A 52 14.43 23.90 28.36
C PRO A 52 15.34 23.76 29.59
N ALA A 53 15.60 22.53 30.03
CA ALA A 53 16.40 22.28 31.23
C ALA A 53 17.91 22.49 31.03
N ASP A 54 18.36 22.57 29.77
CA ASP A 54 19.75 22.70 29.33
C ASP A 54 20.21 24.17 29.15
N ILE A 55 19.33 25.14 29.39
CA ILE A 55 19.62 26.56 29.28
C ILE A 55 19.77 27.18 30.66
N ASN A 56 20.84 27.98 30.85
CA ASN A 56 20.97 28.82 32.03
C ASN A 56 20.08 30.06 31.87
N TYR A 57 19.19 30.28 32.84
CA TYR A 57 18.32 31.45 32.89
C TYR A 57 18.96 32.56 33.71
N SER A 58 19.09 33.73 33.11
CA SER A 58 19.76 34.89 33.70
C SER A 58 18.82 35.79 34.50
N ALA A 59 17.52 35.78 34.18
CA ALA A 59 16.51 36.58 34.88
C ALA A 59 15.08 36.02 34.72
N VAL A 60 14.16 36.54 35.53
CA VAL A 60 12.71 36.38 35.35
C VAL A 60 12.15 37.72 34.87
N GLU A 61 11.37 37.73 33.80
CA GLU A 61 10.76 38.94 33.25
C GLU A 61 9.82 39.61 34.28
N GLY A 62 9.96 40.91 34.48
CA GLY A 62 9.26 41.64 35.56
C GLY A 62 9.92 41.49 36.94
N GLY A 63 10.94 40.63 37.07
CA GLY A 63 11.86 40.63 38.21
C GLY A 63 12.83 41.79 38.09
N GLN A 64 12.68 42.81 38.94
CA GLN A 64 13.70 43.83 39.14
C GLN A 64 14.63 43.34 40.26
N ALA A 65 15.94 43.56 40.12
CA ALA A 65 16.84 43.46 41.27
C ALA A 65 16.50 44.63 42.19
N SER A 66 15.67 44.36 43.20
CA SER A 66 15.22 45.41 44.11
C SER A 66 16.31 45.84 45.08
N GLN A 67 16.24 47.15 45.33
CA GLN A 67 16.79 47.96 46.40
C GLN A 67 17.37 47.18 47.60
N PHE A 68 18.53 47.65 48.07
CA PHE A 68 19.11 47.24 49.33
C PHE A 68 18.34 47.88 50.48
N ASP A 69 17.93 47.09 51.47
CA ASP A 69 17.62 47.63 52.79
C ASP A 69 18.84 47.46 53.71
N ARG A 70 18.71 47.88 54.99
CA ARG A 70 19.80 47.76 55.97
C ARG A 70 20.17 46.31 56.32
N TRP A 71 19.43 45.31 55.84
CA TRP A 71 19.61 43.88 56.12
C TRP A 71 20.02 43.08 54.88
N GLY A 72 20.11 43.71 53.70
CA GLY A 72 20.60 43.09 52.48
C GLY A 72 19.68 43.31 51.29
N ARG A 73 19.79 42.43 50.30
CA ARG A 73 19.05 42.55 49.04
C ARG A 73 17.62 42.02 49.21
N ILE A 74 16.62 42.89 49.14
CA ILE A 74 15.21 42.47 49.08
C ILE A 74 14.86 42.20 47.62
N THR A 75 14.24 41.07 47.30
CA THR A 75 13.74 40.79 45.94
C THR A 75 12.26 41.15 45.86
N GLN A 76 11.87 42.10 44.99
CA GLN A 76 10.46 42.36 44.68
C GLN A 76 10.15 42.01 43.23
N PHE A 77 8.94 41.49 43.00
CA PHE A 77 8.47 41.11 41.68
C PHE A 77 7.43 42.14 41.21
N THR A 78 7.68 42.81 40.09
CA THR A 78 6.68 43.66 39.45
C THR A 78 5.68 42.75 38.72
N PRO A 79 4.36 42.98 38.85
CA PRO A 79 3.36 42.12 38.21
C PRO A 79 3.57 42.10 36.69
N VAL A 80 3.86 40.91 36.16
CA VAL A 80 4.00 40.63 34.73
C VAL A 80 2.65 40.81 34.04
N ARG A 81 2.65 41.14 32.73
CA ARG A 81 1.42 41.31 31.94
C ARG A 81 0.52 40.08 32.08
N SER A 82 -0.64 40.26 32.70
CA SER A 82 -1.67 39.23 32.74
C SER A 82 -2.34 39.11 31.37
N ARG A 83 -2.69 37.89 30.98
CA ARG A 83 -3.59 37.66 29.85
C ARG A 83 -4.79 36.85 30.29
N ILE A 84 -5.91 37.01 29.60
CA ILE A 84 -7.06 36.14 29.76
C ILE A 84 -6.80 34.90 28.91
N GLU A 85 -6.86 33.73 29.54
CA GLU A 85 -6.95 32.45 28.82
C GLU A 85 -8.40 32.01 28.81
N ALA A 86 -8.95 31.89 27.60
CA ALA A 86 -10.32 31.44 27.40
C ALA A 86 -10.51 30.03 27.98
N GLY A 87 -11.68 29.80 28.60
CA GLY A 87 -12.07 28.48 29.05
C GLY A 87 -12.21 27.50 27.89
N TYR A 88 -11.92 26.23 28.13
CA TYR A 88 -12.04 25.17 27.14
C TYR A 88 -12.43 23.85 27.79
N VAL A 89 -12.98 22.93 27.01
CA VAL A 89 -13.23 21.56 27.44
C VAL A 89 -12.05 20.70 27.04
N ASP A 90 -11.59 19.84 27.94
CA ASP A 90 -10.63 18.78 27.69
C ASP A 90 -11.33 17.42 27.83
N GLY A 91 -11.44 16.72 26.72
CA GLY A 91 -11.98 15.38 26.62
C GLY A 91 -11.05 14.32 27.18
N ARG A 92 -11.59 13.35 27.90
CA ARG A 92 -10.84 12.17 28.37
C ARG A 92 -11.19 10.93 27.55
N ASN A 93 -10.22 10.02 27.49
CA ASN A 93 -10.35 8.78 26.75
C ASN A 93 -11.51 7.93 27.27
N ALA A 94 -12.30 7.40 26.35
CA ALA A 94 -13.26 6.34 26.65
C ALA A 94 -12.55 4.98 26.84
N GLY A 95 -13.30 4.03 27.36
CA GLY A 95 -12.86 2.68 27.67
C GLY A 95 -13.27 1.61 26.67
N THR A 96 -13.12 0.36 27.08
CA THR A 96 -13.39 -0.82 26.24
C THR A 96 -14.45 -1.71 26.90
N VAL A 97 -15.42 -2.17 26.11
CA VAL A 97 -16.32 -3.27 26.48
C VAL A 97 -15.85 -4.52 25.75
N LYS A 98 -15.48 -5.57 26.48
CA LYS A 98 -15.05 -6.86 25.94
C LYS A 98 -16.03 -7.95 26.35
N ILE A 99 -16.52 -8.71 25.38
CA ILE A 99 -17.47 -9.81 25.60
C ILE A 99 -16.87 -11.10 25.05
N ALA A 100 -16.60 -12.08 25.92
CA ALA A 100 -16.00 -13.36 25.59
C ALA A 100 -16.94 -14.52 26.00
N THR A 101 -17.75 -14.99 25.07
CA THR A 101 -18.74 -16.04 25.31
C THR A 101 -19.12 -16.75 24.02
N PRO A 102 -19.59 -18.02 24.06
CA PRO A 102 -20.12 -18.70 22.88
C PRO A 102 -21.34 -18.01 22.26
N ILE A 103 -22.27 -17.51 23.07
CA ILE A 103 -23.51 -16.87 22.63
C ILE A 103 -23.65 -15.51 23.32
N ALA A 104 -23.68 -14.42 22.54
CA ALA A 104 -23.90 -13.07 23.05
C ALA A 104 -25.26 -12.53 22.56
N LEU A 105 -26.22 -12.33 23.46
CA LEU A 105 -27.51 -11.69 23.17
C LEU A 105 -27.51 -10.28 23.77
N LEU A 106 -27.21 -9.29 22.95
CA LEU A 106 -26.92 -7.94 23.42
C LEU A 106 -28.11 -7.00 23.19
N GLY A 107 -29.06 -7.04 24.13
CA GLY A 107 -30.23 -6.15 24.14
C GLY A 107 -29.97 -4.82 24.86
N GLY A 108 -29.04 -4.79 25.82
CA GLY A 108 -28.72 -3.58 26.59
C GLY A 108 -27.95 -2.51 25.82
N GLN A 109 -27.97 -1.28 26.35
CA GLN A 109 -27.22 -0.15 25.81
C GLN A 109 -25.71 -0.26 26.12
N ILE A 110 -24.89 0.20 25.19
CA ILE A 110 -23.45 0.37 25.38
C ILE A 110 -23.14 1.85 25.21
N ALA A 111 -22.40 2.47 26.13
CA ALA A 111 -21.91 3.83 26.02
C ALA A 111 -20.38 3.84 26.06
N ALA A 112 -19.76 4.19 24.94
CA ALA A 112 -18.32 4.16 24.72
C ALA A 112 -17.80 5.43 23.99
N GLY A 113 -18.59 6.50 23.99
CA GLY A 113 -18.24 7.78 23.38
C GLY A 113 -17.17 8.55 24.16
N ALA A 114 -16.34 9.30 23.44
CA ALA A 114 -15.46 10.33 23.99
C ALA A 114 -15.82 11.70 23.40
N THR A 115 -15.81 12.74 24.22
CA THR A 115 -15.99 14.12 23.75
C THR A 115 -14.63 14.71 23.44
N ASN A 116 -14.44 15.32 22.26
CA ASN A 116 -13.25 16.12 21.96
C ASN A 116 -13.58 17.60 22.13
N GLY A 117 -12.77 18.32 22.92
CA GLY A 117 -12.93 19.75 23.10
C GLY A 117 -12.23 20.60 22.05
N GLU A 118 -12.47 21.91 22.07
CA GLU A 118 -12.05 22.85 21.01
C GLU A 118 -10.55 22.78 20.70
N ARG A 119 -9.71 22.78 21.74
CA ARG A 119 -8.24 22.71 21.60
C ARG A 119 -7.77 21.36 21.06
N GLN A 120 -8.48 20.28 21.37
CA GLN A 120 -8.18 18.94 20.87
C GLN A 120 -8.56 18.82 19.38
N VAL A 121 -9.71 19.36 18.99
CA VAL A 121 -10.15 19.42 17.58
C VAL A 121 -9.24 20.32 16.74
N ALA A 122 -8.75 21.43 17.32
CA ALA A 122 -7.81 22.34 16.67
C ALA A 122 -6.37 21.80 16.59
N GLY A 123 -6.07 20.65 17.20
CA GLY A 123 -4.74 20.02 17.18
C GLY A 123 -3.71 20.64 18.14
N THR A 124 -4.13 21.57 19.01
CA THR A 124 -3.30 22.13 20.08
C THR A 124 -3.05 21.10 21.18
N ASP A 125 -4.09 20.30 21.49
CA ASP A 125 -4.04 19.22 22.46
C ASP A 125 -4.35 17.87 21.78
N THR A 126 -3.99 16.76 22.44
CA THR A 126 -4.24 15.42 21.88
C THR A 126 -5.74 15.09 21.93
N LEU A 127 -6.29 14.57 20.82
CA LEU A 127 -7.66 14.06 20.76
C LEU A 127 -7.90 12.95 21.80
N ALA A 128 -9.03 13.00 22.47
CA ALA A 128 -9.51 11.91 23.31
C ALA A 128 -9.72 10.67 22.45
N LYS A 129 -9.20 9.54 22.91
CA LYS A 129 -9.41 8.23 22.27
C LYS A 129 -10.86 7.81 22.49
N GLY A 130 -11.56 7.50 21.40
CA GLY A 130 -12.89 6.90 21.48
C GLY A 130 -12.84 5.48 22.03
N GLY A 131 -14.00 4.99 22.49
CA GLY A 131 -14.09 3.69 23.13
C GLY A 131 -14.17 2.56 22.12
N ALA A 132 -14.09 1.33 22.63
CA ALA A 132 -14.07 0.13 21.80
C ALA A 132 -15.07 -0.92 22.29
N VAL A 133 -15.71 -1.60 21.33
CA VAL A 133 -16.55 -2.78 21.56
C VAL A 133 -15.87 -3.98 20.91
N ASP A 134 -15.39 -4.89 21.75
CA ASP A 134 -14.71 -6.12 21.36
C ASP A 134 -15.60 -7.33 21.67
N LEU A 135 -16.11 -7.99 20.63
CA LEU A 135 -16.92 -9.20 20.73
C LEU A 135 -16.09 -10.41 20.28
N GLY A 136 -15.99 -11.40 21.14
CA GLY A 136 -15.15 -12.58 20.95
C GLY A 136 -13.70 -12.40 21.40
N THR A 137 -12.88 -13.42 21.15
CA THR A 137 -11.47 -13.46 21.56
C THR A 137 -10.56 -13.44 20.35
N ARG A 138 -9.63 -12.48 20.30
CA ARG A 138 -8.61 -12.39 19.26
C ARG A 138 -7.47 -13.37 19.54
N ALA A 139 -7.03 -14.07 18.51
CA ALA A 139 -5.61 -14.33 18.31
C ALA A 139 -5.30 -14.27 16.81
N ALA A 140 -4.06 -13.96 16.43
CA ALA A 140 -3.66 -13.93 15.00
C ALA A 140 -3.83 -15.34 14.39
N ASP A 141 -4.16 -15.50 13.11
CA ASP A 141 -4.55 -16.77 12.45
C ASP A 141 -3.95 -18.07 13.07
N ALA A 142 -2.62 -18.15 13.23
CA ALA A 142 -1.95 -19.32 13.83
C ALA A 142 -2.11 -19.44 15.37
N ALA A 143 -2.17 -18.31 16.07
CA ALA A 143 -2.47 -18.24 17.49
C ALA A 143 -3.98 -18.36 17.80
N PHE A 144 -4.86 -18.08 16.83
CA PHE A 144 -6.31 -18.30 16.98
C PHE A 144 -6.60 -19.78 17.12
N ALA A 145 -6.06 -20.60 16.22
CA ALA A 145 -6.05 -22.05 16.35
C ALA A 145 -5.57 -22.54 17.73
N SER A 146 -4.47 -21.99 18.26
CA SER A 146 -3.96 -22.39 19.58
C SER A 146 -4.80 -21.87 20.75
N THR A 147 -5.43 -20.70 20.62
CA THR A 147 -6.27 -20.08 21.66
C THR A 147 -7.63 -20.76 21.76
N VAL A 148 -8.19 -21.20 20.63
CA VAL A 148 -9.47 -21.92 20.60
C VAL A 148 -9.32 -23.28 21.31
N ASN A 149 -8.17 -23.95 21.17
CA ASN A 149 -7.89 -25.24 21.82
C ASN A 149 -7.70 -25.12 23.36
N SER A 150 -7.31 -23.94 23.87
CA SER A 150 -7.14 -23.69 25.32
C SER A 150 -8.30 -22.96 26.01
N THR A 151 -9.20 -22.34 25.23
CA THR A 151 -10.25 -21.42 25.74
C THR A 151 -11.65 -21.76 25.25
N ALA A 152 -11.89 -23.00 24.78
CA ALA A 152 -13.11 -23.45 24.08
C ALA A 152 -14.45 -23.03 24.72
N SER A 153 -14.48 -22.73 26.02
CA SER A 153 -15.69 -22.28 26.71
C SER A 153 -16.05 -20.80 26.48
N GLY A 154 -15.20 -19.94 25.93
CA GLY A 154 -15.42 -18.48 25.86
C GLY A 154 -15.39 -17.84 24.47
N VAL A 155 -15.45 -18.64 23.40
CA VAL A 155 -15.23 -18.16 22.03
C VAL A 155 -16.55 -18.02 21.28
N LEU A 156 -16.78 -16.82 20.73
CA LEU A 156 -18.03 -16.46 20.03
C LEU A 156 -18.31 -17.37 18.83
N ARG A 157 -19.51 -17.95 18.80
CA ARG A 157 -19.99 -18.77 17.67
C ARG A 157 -20.77 -17.89 16.69
N ASP A 158 -21.83 -18.40 16.08
CA ASP A 158 -22.60 -17.67 15.07
C ASP A 158 -23.07 -16.33 15.64
N PHE A 159 -22.79 -15.25 14.92
CA PHE A 159 -23.09 -13.91 15.39
C PHE A 159 -23.65 -13.03 14.27
N ALA A 160 -24.66 -12.23 14.62
CA ALA A 160 -25.28 -11.30 13.69
C ALA A 160 -25.29 -9.86 14.23
N VAL A 161 -24.93 -8.90 13.38
CA VAL A 161 -25.36 -7.51 13.57
C VAL A 161 -26.72 -7.40 12.90
N VAL A 162 -27.76 -7.12 13.69
CA VAL A 162 -29.16 -7.19 13.28
C VAL A 162 -29.73 -5.79 13.10
N ALA A 163 -30.71 -5.62 12.21
CA ALA A 163 -31.26 -4.30 11.92
C ALA A 163 -32.01 -3.69 13.12
N ALA A 164 -32.65 -4.52 13.94
CA ALA A 164 -33.36 -4.11 15.14
C ALA A 164 -33.20 -5.16 16.25
N GLN A 165 -33.40 -4.75 17.50
CA GLN A 165 -33.34 -5.65 18.64
C GLN A 165 -34.32 -6.82 18.48
N LYS A 166 -33.84 -8.05 18.70
CA LYS A 166 -34.68 -9.25 18.72
C LYS A 166 -35.22 -9.47 20.14
N ALA A 167 -36.44 -10.00 20.24
CA ALA A 167 -37.02 -10.31 21.55
C ALA A 167 -36.17 -11.35 22.29
N ILE A 168 -35.81 -11.06 23.55
CA ILE A 168 -35.15 -12.01 24.45
C ILE A 168 -36.23 -12.60 25.35
N SER A 169 -36.36 -13.93 25.37
CA SER A 169 -37.35 -14.59 26.25
C SER A 169 -37.04 -14.28 27.71
N ALA A 170 -38.05 -13.88 28.48
CA ALA A 170 -37.93 -13.63 29.92
C ALA A 170 -37.46 -14.87 30.69
N ASP A 171 -37.77 -16.07 30.19
CA ASP A 171 -37.35 -17.34 30.80
C ASP A 171 -35.82 -17.50 30.83
N LEU A 172 -35.10 -16.89 29.87
CA LEU A 172 -33.64 -16.91 29.82
C LEU A 172 -32.99 -16.19 31.01
N PHE A 173 -33.72 -15.29 31.67
CA PHE A 173 -33.25 -14.61 32.88
C PHE A 173 -33.62 -15.36 34.17
N ASN A 174 -34.57 -16.30 34.11
CA ASN A 174 -35.16 -16.92 35.29
C ASN A 174 -34.70 -18.37 35.55
N VAL A 175 -34.40 -19.17 34.51
CA VAL A 175 -33.83 -20.54 34.65
C VAL A 175 -33.02 -20.90 33.39
N VAL A 176 -31.69 -21.03 33.49
CA VAL A 176 -30.86 -21.42 32.33
C VAL A 176 -30.73 -22.94 32.24
N SER A 177 -31.59 -23.57 31.44
CA SER A 177 -31.27 -24.89 30.87
C SER A 177 -30.55 -24.69 29.52
N PRO A 178 -29.44 -25.39 29.22
CA PRO A 178 -28.66 -25.17 28.00
C PRO A 178 -29.45 -25.30 26.68
N GLY A 179 -30.60 -26.00 26.69
CA GLY A 179 -31.46 -26.19 25.52
C GLY A 179 -32.34 -24.99 25.14
N ALA A 180 -32.40 -23.94 25.96
CA ALA A 180 -33.21 -22.75 25.70
C ALA A 180 -32.47 -21.63 24.94
N LEU A 181 -31.14 -21.73 24.79
CA LEU A 181 -30.34 -20.70 24.13
C LEU A 181 -30.50 -20.76 22.59
N PRO A 182 -30.58 -19.61 21.90
CA PRO A 182 -30.64 -19.57 20.44
C PRO A 182 -29.32 -20.06 19.83
N ALA A 183 -29.38 -20.51 18.58
CA ALA A 183 -28.21 -20.99 17.86
C ALA A 183 -27.17 -19.89 17.57
N ALA A 184 -27.59 -18.63 17.45
CA ALA A 184 -26.74 -17.50 17.12
C ALA A 184 -26.94 -16.32 18.09
N GLY A 185 -25.82 -15.65 18.43
CA GLY A 185 -25.80 -14.37 19.13
C GLY A 185 -26.13 -13.20 18.20
N TRP A 186 -26.44 -12.05 18.80
CA TRP A 186 -26.69 -10.83 18.05
C TRP A 186 -26.47 -9.54 18.85
N ILE A 187 -26.26 -8.45 18.12
CA ILE A 187 -26.35 -7.06 18.60
C ILE A 187 -27.09 -6.22 17.56
N ALA A 188 -27.93 -5.30 18.00
CA ALA A 188 -28.61 -4.37 17.08
C ALA A 188 -27.66 -3.30 16.56
N ALA A 189 -27.78 -2.94 15.28
CA ALA A 189 -27.00 -1.87 14.66
C ALA A 189 -27.21 -0.52 15.37
N ASP A 190 -28.43 -0.18 15.77
CA ASP A 190 -28.72 1.04 16.53
C ASP A 190 -27.96 1.07 17.86
N THR A 191 -27.89 -0.06 18.59
CA THR A 191 -27.11 -0.15 19.83
C THR A 191 -25.62 0.09 19.59
N LEU A 192 -25.08 -0.34 18.45
CA LEU A 192 -23.69 -0.06 18.06
C LEU A 192 -23.47 1.40 17.66
N ASN A 193 -24.35 1.94 16.82
CA ASN A 193 -24.24 3.30 16.28
C ASN A 193 -24.41 4.35 17.39
N ASP A 194 -25.36 4.13 18.31
CA ASP A 194 -25.62 5.02 19.45
C ASP A 194 -24.55 4.90 20.55
N SER A 195 -23.69 3.88 20.48
CA SER A 195 -22.68 3.68 21.51
C SER A 195 -21.61 4.76 21.55
N GLY A 196 -21.39 5.47 20.45
CA GLY A 196 -20.27 6.40 20.29
C GLY A 196 -18.90 5.73 20.29
N ALA A 197 -18.83 4.40 20.20
CA ALA A 197 -17.57 3.67 20.06
C ALA A 197 -16.86 4.10 18.77
N SER A 198 -15.53 4.27 18.83
CA SER A 198 -14.70 4.50 17.64
C SER A 198 -14.14 3.20 17.07
N SER A 199 -14.34 2.07 17.73
CA SER A 199 -13.83 0.77 17.29
C SER A 199 -14.86 -0.32 17.58
N LEU A 200 -15.21 -1.07 16.54
CA LEU A 200 -15.97 -2.30 16.60
C LEU A 200 -15.08 -3.46 16.15
N ARG A 201 -14.96 -4.48 16.99
CA ARG A 201 -14.36 -5.75 16.62
C ARG A 201 -15.31 -6.88 16.92
N VAL A 202 -15.50 -7.76 15.95
CA VAL A 202 -16.25 -9.01 16.10
C VAL A 202 -15.40 -10.14 15.58
N THR A 203 -15.09 -11.10 16.46
CA THR A 203 -14.33 -12.31 16.10
C THR A 203 -15.14 -13.53 16.48
N SER A 204 -15.58 -14.28 15.47
CA SER A 204 -16.35 -15.51 15.60
C SER A 204 -15.54 -16.72 15.11
N VAL A 205 -15.69 -17.86 15.79
CA VAL A 205 -15.25 -19.17 15.27
C VAL A 205 -16.24 -19.78 14.29
N ALA A 206 -17.43 -19.23 14.15
CA ALA A 206 -18.45 -19.69 13.20
C ALA A 206 -18.79 -18.55 12.21
N ASP A 207 -20.03 -18.45 11.74
CA ASP A 207 -20.41 -17.48 10.73
C ASP A 207 -20.67 -16.08 11.33
N LEU A 208 -20.37 -15.04 10.56
CA LEU A 208 -20.62 -13.65 10.94
C LEU A 208 -21.44 -12.94 9.86
N VAL A 209 -22.58 -12.40 10.24
CA VAL A 209 -23.50 -11.73 9.30
C VAL A 209 -23.82 -10.31 9.78
N VAL A 210 -23.69 -9.32 8.90
CA VAL A 210 -24.35 -8.03 9.05
C VAL A 210 -25.62 -8.11 8.22
N GLU A 211 -26.78 -8.17 8.88
CA GLU A 211 -28.07 -8.38 8.20
C GLU A 211 -28.42 -7.16 7.31
N PRO A 212 -29.21 -7.35 6.25
CA PRO A 212 -29.80 -6.23 5.51
C PRO A 212 -30.51 -5.24 6.42
N GLY A 213 -30.22 -3.95 6.23
CA GLY A 213 -30.74 -2.87 7.07
C GLY A 213 -29.95 -2.60 8.35
N ALA A 214 -28.99 -3.44 8.71
CA ALA A 214 -28.15 -3.28 9.91
C ALA A 214 -26.91 -2.39 9.64
N ALA A 215 -27.12 -1.16 9.15
CA ALA A 215 -26.03 -0.27 8.75
C ALA A 215 -25.13 0.09 9.95
N ILE A 216 -23.81 0.01 9.75
CA ILE A 216 -22.81 0.31 10.78
C ILE A 216 -22.19 1.67 10.47
N ALA A 217 -22.39 2.64 11.35
CA ALA A 217 -21.85 4.00 11.23
C ALA A 217 -20.87 4.27 12.37
N MET A 218 -19.59 4.44 12.00
CA MET A 218 -18.53 4.79 12.94
C MET A 218 -18.24 6.30 12.91
N PRO A 219 -17.82 6.88 14.04
CA PRO A 219 -17.25 8.23 14.06
C PRO A 219 -16.04 8.39 13.14
N ARG A 220 -15.64 9.63 12.85
CA ARG A 220 -14.44 9.96 12.06
C ARG A 220 -13.22 9.17 12.57
N ARG A 221 -12.46 8.57 11.64
CA ARG A 221 -11.30 7.69 11.92
C ARG A 221 -11.64 6.43 12.72
N GLY A 222 -12.91 6.04 12.77
CA GLY A 222 -13.33 4.83 13.44
C GLY A 222 -12.90 3.56 12.71
N SER A 223 -13.01 2.41 13.36
CA SER A 223 -12.60 1.13 12.78
C SER A 223 -13.63 0.03 12.98
N VAL A 224 -13.79 -0.82 11.97
CA VAL A 224 -14.62 -2.03 11.99
C VAL A 224 -13.76 -3.22 11.60
N GLU A 225 -13.65 -4.22 12.48
CA GLU A 225 -12.92 -5.47 12.25
C GLU A 225 -13.88 -6.66 12.41
N LEU A 226 -14.21 -7.34 11.31
CA LEU A 226 -15.09 -8.49 11.24
C LEU A 226 -14.27 -9.73 10.90
N SER A 227 -14.29 -10.75 11.76
CA SER A 227 -13.52 -11.98 11.57
C SER A 227 -14.38 -13.20 11.82
N ALA A 228 -14.38 -14.16 10.91
CA ALA A 228 -15.14 -15.40 11.01
C ALA A 228 -14.30 -16.63 10.61
N ALA A 229 -14.60 -17.79 11.17
CA ALA A 229 -14.00 -19.07 10.79
C ALA A 229 -15.04 -20.14 10.40
N GLY A 230 -16.31 -19.77 10.36
CA GLY A 230 -17.40 -20.63 9.89
C GLY A 230 -17.40 -20.82 8.37
N ALA A 231 -18.16 -21.82 7.92
CA ALA A 231 -18.21 -22.25 6.53
C ALA A 231 -18.86 -21.23 5.57
N LYS A 232 -19.73 -20.34 6.08
CA LYS A 232 -20.28 -19.22 5.28
C LYS A 232 -19.42 -17.96 5.39
N GLY A 233 -18.53 -17.88 6.38
CA GLY A 233 -17.56 -16.80 6.52
C GLY A 233 -18.19 -15.49 6.99
N VAL A 234 -17.81 -14.37 6.36
CA VAL A 234 -18.31 -13.03 6.69
C VAL A 234 -19.24 -12.53 5.58
N THR A 235 -20.49 -12.25 5.92
CA THR A 235 -21.47 -11.64 5.00
C THR A 235 -21.83 -10.23 5.43
N ILE A 236 -21.59 -9.24 4.57
CA ILE A 236 -21.94 -7.84 4.78
C ILE A 236 -23.18 -7.50 3.95
N GLY A 237 -24.34 -7.50 4.60
CA GLY A 237 -25.64 -7.21 4.00
C GLY A 237 -26.13 -5.78 4.14
N ALA A 238 -25.37 -4.89 4.78
CA ALA A 238 -25.70 -3.49 4.98
C ALA A 238 -24.51 -2.57 4.67
N ASP A 239 -24.76 -1.26 4.64
CA ASP A 239 -23.72 -0.27 4.44
C ASP A 239 -22.84 -0.14 5.70
N ILE A 240 -21.54 0.08 5.49
CA ILE A 240 -20.58 0.38 6.56
C ILE A 240 -19.95 1.73 6.24
N THR A 241 -20.07 2.69 7.16
CA THR A 241 -19.47 4.02 7.04
C THR A 241 -18.45 4.26 8.16
N ALA A 242 -17.23 4.63 7.79
CA ALA A 242 -16.14 4.94 8.71
C ALA A 242 -15.17 5.94 8.07
N HIS A 243 -15.62 7.18 7.88
CA HIS A 243 -14.85 8.22 7.16
C HIS A 243 -13.43 8.39 7.70
N GLY A 244 -12.44 8.30 6.80
CA GLY A 244 -11.00 8.33 7.12
C GLY A 244 -10.53 7.26 8.11
N GLY A 245 -11.36 6.22 8.30
CA GLY A 245 -11.17 5.12 9.22
C GLY A 245 -10.71 3.84 8.54
N SER A 246 -11.03 2.68 9.12
CA SER A 246 -10.69 1.40 8.52
C SER A 246 -11.82 0.38 8.63
N VAL A 247 -11.99 -0.43 7.58
CA VAL A 247 -12.90 -1.57 7.57
C VAL A 247 -12.12 -2.80 7.15
N THR A 248 -12.07 -3.80 8.02
CA THR A 248 -11.44 -5.09 7.74
C THR A 248 -12.47 -6.19 7.91
N ALA A 249 -12.67 -7.00 6.87
CA ALA A 249 -13.42 -8.24 6.95
C ALA A 249 -12.49 -9.39 6.53
N GLN A 250 -12.37 -10.40 7.38
CA GLN A 250 -11.46 -11.51 7.13
C GLN A 250 -12.06 -12.86 7.50
N THR A 251 -11.74 -13.88 6.72
CA THR A 251 -12.02 -15.27 7.09
C THR A 251 -10.74 -15.98 7.51
N ILE A 252 -10.83 -16.72 8.61
CA ILE A 252 -9.70 -17.37 9.27
C ILE A 252 -9.81 -18.87 9.02
N ASN A 253 -8.71 -19.49 8.59
CA ASN A 253 -8.62 -20.94 8.51
C ASN A 253 -8.07 -21.50 9.82
N LEU A 254 -8.91 -22.25 10.54
CA LEU A 254 -8.55 -22.88 11.80
C LEU A 254 -7.75 -24.19 11.64
N GLY A 255 -7.60 -24.68 10.40
CA GLY A 255 -6.98 -25.98 10.14
C GLY A 255 -7.64 -27.08 10.96
N ASN A 256 -6.84 -28.00 11.50
CA ASN A 256 -7.33 -29.10 12.33
C ASN A 256 -7.55 -28.74 13.82
N ALA A 257 -7.43 -27.46 14.20
CA ALA A 257 -7.33 -27.05 15.61
C ALA A 257 -8.59 -27.28 16.46
N LEU A 258 -9.72 -27.66 15.84
CA LEU A 258 -10.99 -27.90 16.50
C LEU A 258 -11.49 -29.35 16.43
N ASN A 259 -10.67 -30.32 16.02
CA ASN A 259 -11.10 -31.71 15.73
C ASN A 259 -12.26 -31.82 14.71
N ALA A 260 -12.63 -30.71 14.08
CA ALA A 260 -13.55 -30.62 12.96
C ALA A 260 -12.76 -30.11 11.76
N GLN A 261 -12.96 -30.70 10.59
CA GLN A 261 -12.60 -30.11 9.31
C GLN A 261 -13.45 -28.84 9.09
N GLN A 262 -13.19 -27.80 9.88
CA GLN A 262 -13.97 -26.60 9.82
C GLN A 262 -13.41 -25.73 8.69
N GLN A 263 -14.07 -25.83 7.54
CA GLN A 263 -13.75 -25.05 6.36
C GLN A 263 -14.07 -23.57 6.64
N SER A 264 -13.11 -22.69 6.40
CA SER A 264 -13.31 -21.24 6.44
C SER A 264 -14.14 -20.80 5.23
N GLY A 265 -15.13 -19.94 5.39
CA GLY A 265 -15.97 -19.46 4.29
C GLY A 265 -15.40 -18.25 3.53
N ASP A 266 -16.31 -17.59 2.81
CA ASP A 266 -16.00 -16.45 1.94
C ASP A 266 -16.16 -15.11 2.67
N VAL A 267 -15.63 -14.04 2.08
CA VAL A 267 -16.03 -12.66 2.42
C VAL A 267 -16.99 -12.19 1.33
N THR A 268 -18.22 -11.86 1.72
CA THR A 268 -19.26 -11.40 0.79
C THR A 268 -19.70 -9.98 1.13
N LEU A 269 -19.69 -9.08 0.15
CA LEU A 269 -20.41 -7.80 0.17
C LEU A 269 -21.64 -7.94 -0.71
N GLN A 270 -22.83 -7.83 -0.12
CA GLN A 270 -24.07 -8.05 -0.86
C GLN A 270 -24.34 -6.96 -1.89
N ALA A 271 -25.19 -7.28 -2.88
CA ALA A 271 -25.52 -6.40 -3.99
C ALA A 271 -26.08 -5.06 -3.49
N GLY A 272 -25.64 -3.98 -4.12
CA GLY A 272 -26.07 -2.62 -3.78
C GLY A 272 -25.58 -2.09 -2.42
N ARG A 273 -24.69 -2.79 -1.71
CA ARG A 273 -24.13 -2.32 -0.42
C ARG A 273 -22.83 -1.57 -0.60
N ARG A 274 -22.58 -0.60 0.28
CA ARG A 274 -21.37 0.24 0.24
C ARG A 274 -20.54 0.12 1.51
N ILE A 275 -19.22 0.03 1.31
CA ILE A 275 -18.23 0.32 2.34
C ILE A 275 -17.66 1.71 2.02
N ASP A 276 -17.96 2.70 2.86
CA ASP A 276 -17.53 4.08 2.70
C ASP A 276 -16.55 4.47 3.81
N VAL A 277 -15.28 4.58 3.46
CA VAL A 277 -14.23 5.14 4.32
C VAL A 277 -13.65 6.42 3.73
N SER A 278 -14.39 7.09 2.82
CA SER A 278 -13.92 8.30 2.15
C SER A 278 -13.56 9.40 3.15
N GLY A 279 -12.73 10.34 2.72
CA GLY A 279 -12.57 11.61 3.41
C GLY A 279 -13.86 12.43 3.38
N ASP A 280 -13.89 13.48 4.20
CA ASP A 280 -15.04 14.37 4.35
C ASP A 280 -14.82 15.72 3.63
N TRP A 281 -15.91 16.47 3.49
CA TRP A 281 -15.88 17.85 3.03
C TRP A 281 -16.09 18.79 4.22
N VAL A 282 -15.16 19.72 4.40
CA VAL A 282 -15.25 20.76 5.44
C VAL A 282 -15.17 22.14 4.82
N ASN A 283 -16.14 22.99 5.11
CA ASN A 283 -16.18 24.36 4.60
C ASN A 283 -16.03 25.40 5.72
N GLN A 284 -14.78 25.75 6.02
CA GLN A 284 -14.45 26.77 7.02
C GLN A 284 -14.87 28.18 6.58
N SER A 285 -15.10 28.41 5.28
CA SER A 285 -15.61 29.71 4.81
C SER A 285 -17.07 29.94 5.20
N LEU A 286 -17.86 28.87 5.33
CA LEU A 286 -19.25 28.91 5.77
C LEU A 286 -19.37 28.73 7.29
N ASP A 287 -18.62 27.78 7.86
CA ASP A 287 -18.76 27.37 9.26
C ASP A 287 -17.75 28.04 10.20
N GLY A 288 -16.87 28.88 9.64
CA GLY A 288 -15.76 29.51 10.35
C GLY A 288 -14.57 28.58 10.60
N ALA A 289 -13.46 29.16 11.05
CA ALA A 289 -12.19 28.44 11.26
C ALA A 289 -12.28 27.29 12.28
N ARG A 290 -13.30 27.28 13.15
CA ARG A 290 -13.49 26.28 14.20
C ARG A 290 -14.03 24.94 13.69
N ALA A 291 -14.50 24.87 12.45
CA ALA A 291 -15.01 23.63 11.83
C ALA A 291 -13.96 22.52 11.66
N GLY A 292 -12.68 22.83 11.91
CA GLY A 292 -11.55 21.91 11.73
C GLY A 292 -11.20 21.72 10.25
N SER A 293 -10.38 20.73 9.96
CA SER A 293 -9.98 20.37 8.60
C SER A 293 -10.54 19.01 8.21
N ALA A 294 -10.69 18.80 6.92
CA ALA A 294 -11.07 17.51 6.37
C ALA A 294 -10.04 16.42 6.67
N ILE A 295 -10.50 15.18 6.74
CA ILE A 295 -9.70 13.97 6.87
C ILE A 295 -9.48 13.30 5.50
N GLY A 296 -8.42 12.49 5.42
CA GLY A 296 -8.11 11.66 4.25
C GLY A 296 -9.07 10.50 4.08
N GLY A 297 -8.99 9.84 2.92
CA GLY A 297 -9.60 8.53 2.71
C GLY A 297 -8.98 7.47 3.62
N GLY A 298 -9.80 6.52 4.04
CA GLY A 298 -9.45 5.42 4.94
C GLY A 298 -8.97 4.15 4.21
N ALA A 299 -8.94 3.03 4.92
CA ALA A 299 -8.49 1.75 4.37
C ALA A 299 -9.56 0.66 4.43
N VAL A 300 -9.76 -0.08 3.34
CA VAL A 300 -10.65 -1.25 3.28
C VAL A 300 -9.82 -2.49 2.98
N GLN A 301 -9.97 -3.53 3.80
CA GLN A 301 -9.30 -4.82 3.63
C GLN A 301 -10.34 -5.95 3.68
N LEU A 302 -10.55 -6.63 2.55
CA LEU A 302 -11.39 -7.82 2.45
C LEU A 302 -10.49 -9.01 2.19
N LEU A 303 -10.28 -9.82 3.23
CA LEU A 303 -9.20 -10.80 3.32
C LEU A 303 -9.80 -12.20 3.48
N SER A 304 -10.19 -12.81 2.37
CA SER A 304 -10.79 -14.13 2.38
C SER A 304 -9.75 -15.25 2.37
N ALA A 305 -9.89 -16.20 3.28
CA ALA A 305 -9.21 -17.49 3.23
C ALA A 305 -9.64 -18.34 2.02
N ARG A 306 -10.88 -18.18 1.52
CA ARG A 306 -11.44 -18.85 0.34
C ARG A 306 -11.87 -17.84 -0.73
N GLY A 307 -13.16 -17.70 -1.01
CA GLY A 307 -13.73 -16.90 -2.09
C GLY A 307 -13.99 -15.48 -1.63
N LEU A 308 -13.95 -14.55 -2.58
CA LEU A 308 -14.24 -13.15 -2.34
C LEU A 308 -15.38 -12.74 -3.28
N ASN A 309 -16.52 -12.36 -2.74
CA ASN A 309 -17.72 -12.07 -3.50
C ASN A 309 -18.23 -10.66 -3.21
N LEU A 310 -17.77 -9.69 -4.00
CA LEU A 310 -18.33 -8.34 -3.99
C LEU A 310 -19.39 -8.31 -5.09
N GLN A 311 -20.65 -8.50 -4.72
CA GLN A 311 -21.75 -8.64 -5.67
C GLN A 311 -21.97 -7.36 -6.49
N ASP A 312 -22.60 -7.51 -7.65
CA ASP A 312 -22.90 -6.40 -8.55
C ASP A 312 -23.57 -5.19 -7.87
N SER A 313 -23.25 -4.00 -8.37
CA SER A 313 -23.75 -2.71 -7.87
C SER A 313 -23.33 -2.37 -6.43
N SER A 314 -22.49 -3.17 -5.79
CA SER A 314 -21.84 -2.78 -4.54
C SER A 314 -20.78 -1.70 -4.78
N ALA A 315 -20.29 -1.05 -3.72
CA ALA A 315 -19.26 -0.02 -3.84
C ALA A 315 -18.29 -0.03 -2.67
N VAL A 316 -17.02 0.27 -2.95
CA VAL A 316 -15.98 0.48 -1.95
C VAL A 316 -15.32 1.83 -2.24
N ASP A 317 -15.46 2.76 -1.30
CA ASP A 317 -15.00 4.13 -1.47
C ASP A 317 -13.93 4.50 -0.42
N VAL A 318 -12.72 4.76 -0.91
CA VAL A 318 -11.57 5.22 -0.14
C VAL A 318 -11.11 6.60 -0.62
N SER A 319 -11.96 7.35 -1.31
CA SER A 319 -11.61 8.64 -1.93
C SER A 319 -11.19 9.68 -0.87
N GLY A 320 -10.43 10.68 -1.30
CA GLY A 320 -9.97 11.76 -0.43
C GLY A 320 -11.11 12.66 0.05
N GLY A 321 -10.76 13.58 0.94
CA GLY A 321 -11.60 14.68 1.42
C GLY A 321 -11.07 16.02 0.95
N ALA A 322 -11.73 17.10 1.33
CA ALA A 322 -11.29 18.47 1.00
C ALA A 322 -11.77 19.51 2.01
N THR A 323 -10.93 20.51 2.24
CA THR A 323 -11.23 21.67 3.08
C THR A 323 -11.32 22.93 2.24
N VAL A 324 -12.43 23.66 2.32
CA VAL A 324 -12.49 25.06 1.91
C VAL A 324 -12.02 25.90 3.09
N GLY A 325 -10.87 26.55 2.98
CA GLY A 325 -10.34 27.43 4.00
C GLY A 325 -11.16 28.71 4.16
N THR A 326 -10.95 29.44 5.25
CA THR A 326 -11.61 30.74 5.50
C THR A 326 -11.32 31.78 4.42
N ASN A 327 -10.22 31.64 3.68
CA ASN A 327 -9.86 32.46 2.52
C ASN A 327 -10.49 31.97 1.19
N GLY A 328 -11.32 30.92 1.22
CA GLY A 328 -11.94 30.32 0.05
C GLY A 328 -11.02 29.42 -0.80
N ALA A 329 -9.78 29.17 -0.36
CA ALA A 329 -8.90 28.21 -1.01
C ALA A 329 -9.34 26.78 -0.70
N VAL A 330 -9.30 25.89 -1.68
CA VAL A 330 -9.68 24.48 -1.49
C VAL A 330 -8.42 23.63 -1.43
N THR A 331 -8.24 22.92 -0.32
CA THR A 331 -7.12 22.01 -0.09
C THR A 331 -7.63 20.58 0.02
N GLY A 332 -7.11 19.70 -0.83
CA GLY A 332 -7.44 18.28 -0.83
C GLY A 332 -6.64 17.47 0.19
N THR A 333 -7.22 16.35 0.63
CA THR A 333 -6.50 15.29 1.35
C THR A 333 -6.24 14.09 0.41
N ASN A 334 -5.40 13.16 0.85
CA ASN A 334 -5.07 11.95 0.07
C ASN A 334 -6.25 10.97 0.05
N ALA A 335 -6.37 10.22 -1.03
CA ALA A 335 -7.17 9.00 -1.04
C ALA A 335 -6.47 7.89 -0.24
N GLY A 336 -7.25 6.88 0.12
CA GLY A 336 -6.83 5.75 0.92
C GLY A 336 -6.49 4.50 0.12
N SER A 337 -6.76 3.32 0.69
CA SER A 337 -6.34 2.04 0.11
C SER A 337 -7.42 0.96 0.15
N ILE A 338 -7.50 0.19 -0.93
CA ILE A 338 -8.35 -1.00 -1.04
C ILE A 338 -7.45 -2.23 -1.20
N ARG A 339 -7.69 -3.24 -0.35
CA ARG A 339 -7.04 -4.55 -0.44
C ARG A 339 -8.08 -5.65 -0.52
N LEU A 340 -8.13 -6.31 -1.67
CA LEU A 340 -9.04 -7.41 -1.98
C LEU A 340 -8.21 -8.68 -2.14
N GLU A 341 -8.32 -9.61 -1.20
CA GLU A 341 -7.59 -10.87 -1.26
C GLU A 341 -8.52 -12.04 -1.12
N SER A 342 -8.37 -13.01 -2.02
CA SER A 342 -8.95 -14.33 -1.92
C SER A 342 -7.86 -15.38 -1.74
N GLN A 343 -8.26 -16.57 -1.29
CA GLN A 343 -7.42 -17.77 -1.24
C GLN A 343 -6.13 -17.57 -0.45
N ARG A 344 -6.23 -16.83 0.65
CA ARG A 344 -5.08 -16.57 1.52
C ARG A 344 -4.55 -17.81 2.22
N SER A 345 -5.43 -18.76 2.51
CA SER A 345 -5.03 -20.08 2.98
C SER A 345 -4.70 -20.91 1.75
N GLY A 346 -3.41 -21.21 1.56
CA GLY A 346 -2.99 -22.11 0.49
C GLY A 346 -3.75 -23.44 0.56
N LEU A 347 -3.91 -24.10 -0.59
CA LEU A 347 -4.50 -25.43 -0.66
C LEU A 347 -3.82 -26.34 0.38
N ILE A 348 -4.60 -27.04 1.21
CA ILE A 348 -4.07 -28.15 2.01
C ILE A 348 -3.39 -29.16 1.06
N ALA A 349 -2.34 -29.83 1.58
CA ALA A 349 -1.39 -30.64 0.82
C ALA A 349 -2.00 -31.77 -0.05
N ASP A 350 -3.29 -32.09 0.13
CA ASP A 350 -4.02 -33.11 -0.61
C ASP A 350 -4.83 -32.57 -1.82
N GLY A 351 -4.81 -31.27 -2.09
CA GLY A 351 -5.48 -30.69 -3.28
C GLY A 351 -7.01 -30.82 -3.30
N THR A 352 -7.62 -31.24 -2.19
CA THR A 352 -9.04 -31.61 -2.08
C THR A 352 -10.00 -30.47 -1.79
N GLU A 353 -9.52 -29.25 -1.50
CA GLU A 353 -10.40 -28.11 -1.27
C GLU A 353 -10.69 -27.36 -2.58
N PRO A 354 -11.98 -27.24 -3.00
CA PRO A 354 -12.32 -26.52 -4.21
C PRO A 354 -11.89 -25.06 -4.11
N ILE A 355 -11.19 -24.58 -5.14
CA ILE A 355 -10.90 -23.16 -5.33
C ILE A 355 -12.25 -22.42 -5.35
N ALA A 356 -12.47 -21.53 -4.39
CA ALA A 356 -13.72 -20.79 -4.28
C ALA A 356 -13.77 -19.62 -5.28
N THR A 357 -14.98 -19.26 -5.70
CA THR A 357 -15.21 -18.21 -6.70
C THR A 357 -14.74 -16.85 -6.22
N VAL A 358 -14.19 -16.06 -7.14
CA VAL A 358 -13.82 -14.66 -6.92
C VAL A 358 -14.67 -13.84 -7.88
N HIS A 359 -15.49 -12.97 -7.32
CA HIS A 359 -16.38 -12.07 -8.04
C HIS A 359 -16.19 -10.65 -7.51
N ILE A 360 -15.95 -9.70 -8.41
CA ILE A 360 -15.80 -8.28 -8.09
C ILE A 360 -16.70 -7.46 -9.03
N GLY A 361 -17.97 -7.37 -8.67
CA GLY A 361 -18.98 -6.48 -9.25
C GLY A 361 -19.10 -5.12 -8.54
N ALA A 362 -18.17 -4.79 -7.64
CA ALA A 362 -18.14 -3.52 -6.93
C ALA A 362 -17.52 -2.38 -7.76
N ASP A 363 -18.06 -1.18 -7.60
CA ASP A 363 -17.39 0.07 -7.98
C ASP A 363 -16.31 0.42 -6.95
N LEU A 364 -15.06 0.55 -7.39
CA LEU A 364 -13.89 0.81 -6.55
C LEU A 364 -13.42 2.25 -6.76
N ARG A 365 -13.43 3.07 -5.70
CA ARG A 365 -13.11 4.50 -5.79
C ARG A 365 -12.00 4.90 -4.83
N GLY A 366 -11.04 5.66 -5.35
CA GLY A 366 -9.90 6.22 -4.64
C GLY A 366 -9.46 7.54 -5.26
N GLU A 367 -10.42 8.36 -5.69
CA GLU A 367 -10.13 9.66 -6.30
C GLU A 367 -9.72 10.69 -5.23
N SER A 368 -8.88 11.66 -5.60
CA SER A 368 -8.60 12.77 -4.70
C SER A 368 -8.13 14.03 -5.43
N LEU A 369 -8.10 15.14 -4.68
CA LEU A 369 -7.47 16.38 -5.09
C LEU A 369 -5.95 16.37 -4.93
N ALA A 370 -5.35 15.47 -4.15
CA ALA A 370 -3.93 15.45 -3.81
C ALA A 370 -3.16 14.35 -4.55
N ALA A 371 -3.31 13.10 -4.10
CA ALA A 371 -2.73 11.89 -4.71
C ALA A 371 -3.78 10.78 -4.80
N GLY A 372 -3.76 10.01 -5.89
CA GLY A 372 -4.71 8.93 -6.11
C GLY A 372 -4.57 7.80 -5.09
N GLY A 373 -5.58 6.93 -5.03
CA GLY A 373 -5.63 5.80 -4.12
C GLY A 373 -4.64 4.68 -4.48
N SER A 374 -4.59 3.67 -3.62
CA SER A 374 -3.89 2.41 -3.88
C SER A 374 -4.86 1.22 -3.88
N LEU A 375 -4.68 0.31 -4.83
CA LEU A 375 -5.53 -0.86 -5.02
C LEU A 375 -4.69 -2.12 -5.13
N ARG A 376 -4.96 -3.08 -4.24
CA ARG A 376 -4.40 -4.44 -4.30
C ARG A 376 -5.50 -5.45 -4.55
N VAL A 377 -5.32 -6.31 -5.55
CA VAL A 377 -6.22 -7.41 -5.89
C VAL A 377 -5.43 -8.71 -5.96
N ARG A 378 -5.85 -9.72 -5.20
CA ARG A 378 -5.24 -11.05 -5.20
C ARG A 378 -6.28 -12.15 -5.45
N ALA A 379 -6.04 -12.95 -6.48
CA ALA A 379 -6.83 -14.12 -6.87
C ALA A 379 -5.94 -15.34 -7.12
N ALA A 380 -6.53 -16.52 -7.39
CA ALA A 380 -5.73 -17.71 -7.76
C ALA A 380 -5.03 -17.49 -9.10
N GLU A 381 -5.84 -17.17 -10.10
CA GLU A 381 -5.39 -16.87 -11.45
C GLU A 381 -5.92 -15.49 -11.85
N VAL A 382 -5.10 -14.71 -12.56
CA VAL A 382 -5.52 -13.43 -13.13
C VAL A 382 -5.14 -13.38 -14.60
N ASP A 383 -6.10 -13.08 -15.46
CA ASP A 383 -5.86 -12.78 -16.88
C ASP A 383 -6.19 -11.32 -17.16
N ILE A 384 -5.22 -10.58 -17.68
CA ILE A 384 -5.41 -9.19 -18.12
C ILE A 384 -5.56 -9.18 -19.64
N ARG A 385 -6.66 -8.62 -20.15
CA ARG A 385 -7.04 -8.71 -21.57
C ARG A 385 -7.55 -7.38 -22.11
N ASP A 386 -7.28 -7.10 -23.38
CA ASP A 386 -8.01 -6.07 -24.14
C ASP A 386 -9.39 -6.62 -24.52
N THR A 387 -10.43 -6.19 -23.80
CA THR A 387 -11.81 -6.58 -24.12
C THR A 387 -12.60 -5.51 -24.86
N ALA A 388 -11.99 -4.36 -25.20
CA ALA A 388 -12.61 -3.36 -26.07
C ALA A 388 -13.01 -3.96 -27.43
N ARG A 389 -12.28 -4.99 -27.89
CA ARG A 389 -12.57 -5.77 -29.11
C ARG A 389 -13.78 -6.69 -28.99
N LEU A 390 -14.27 -6.94 -27.78
CA LEU A 390 -15.33 -7.89 -27.48
C LEU A 390 -16.68 -7.22 -27.15
N GLY A 391 -16.76 -5.88 -27.20
CA GLY A 391 -17.96 -5.11 -26.91
C GLY A 391 -18.04 -4.61 -25.45
N PRO A 392 -19.15 -3.98 -25.03
CA PRO A 392 -19.29 -3.41 -23.70
C PRO A 392 -19.41 -4.53 -22.67
N LEU A 393 -18.32 -4.76 -21.94
CA LEU A 393 -18.25 -5.78 -20.90
C LEU A 393 -17.72 -5.15 -19.61
N PRO A 394 -18.08 -5.69 -18.43
CA PRO A 394 -17.56 -5.19 -17.16
C PRO A 394 -16.02 -5.25 -17.12
N LEU A 395 -15.39 -4.28 -16.46
CA LEU A 395 -13.92 -4.22 -16.39
C LEU A 395 -13.29 -5.34 -15.57
N ILE A 396 -14.03 -5.91 -14.63
CA ILE A 396 -13.63 -7.10 -13.88
C ILE A 396 -14.71 -8.14 -14.05
N ARG A 397 -14.30 -9.39 -14.30
CA ARG A 397 -15.19 -10.53 -14.51
C ARG A 397 -14.61 -11.79 -13.89
N ASP A 398 -15.49 -12.72 -13.58
CA ASP A 398 -15.14 -14.07 -13.18
C ASP A 398 -14.43 -14.78 -14.34
N GLY A 399 -13.35 -15.49 -14.03
CA GLY A 399 -12.66 -16.35 -14.99
C GLY A 399 -13.39 -17.67 -15.23
N VAL A 400 -12.95 -18.42 -16.24
CA VAL A 400 -13.56 -19.71 -16.63
C VAL A 400 -13.42 -20.76 -15.51
N LYS A 401 -12.32 -20.69 -14.75
CA LYS A 401 -12.09 -21.56 -13.59
C LYS A 401 -12.54 -20.85 -12.31
N PRO A 402 -13.07 -21.58 -11.32
CA PRO A 402 -13.30 -21.03 -10.00
C PRO A 402 -12.04 -20.32 -9.46
N GLY A 403 -12.21 -19.11 -8.94
CA GLY A 403 -11.13 -18.31 -8.37
C GLY A 403 -10.17 -17.66 -9.36
N ALA A 404 -10.43 -17.80 -10.66
CA ALA A 404 -9.78 -16.99 -11.69
C ALA A 404 -10.52 -15.66 -11.86
N LEU A 405 -9.78 -14.61 -12.19
CA LEU A 405 -10.30 -13.28 -12.46
C LEU A 405 -9.83 -12.81 -13.85
N VAL A 406 -10.72 -12.20 -14.61
CA VAL A 406 -10.39 -11.49 -15.85
C VAL A 406 -10.49 -10.00 -15.58
N ILE A 407 -9.40 -9.28 -15.85
CA ILE A 407 -9.30 -7.82 -15.73
C ILE A 407 -9.13 -7.22 -17.13
N ASP A 408 -10.00 -6.30 -17.50
CA ASP A 408 -9.89 -5.52 -18.72
C ASP A 408 -8.78 -4.46 -18.60
N ASP A 409 -8.13 -4.11 -19.70
CA ASP A 409 -7.08 -3.09 -19.68
C ASP A 409 -7.59 -1.67 -19.34
N GLY A 410 -8.86 -1.35 -19.63
CA GLY A 410 -9.53 -0.13 -19.22
C GLY A 410 -9.61 0.06 -17.69
N PHE A 411 -9.48 -1.03 -16.91
CA PHE A 411 -9.48 -1.01 -15.45
C PHE A 411 -8.42 -0.08 -14.86
N PHE A 412 -7.23 -0.01 -15.49
CA PHE A 412 -6.10 0.78 -14.99
C PHE A 412 -6.28 2.30 -15.16
N THR A 413 -7.40 2.74 -15.74
CA THR A 413 -7.72 4.16 -15.96
C THR A 413 -8.91 4.66 -15.16
N GLN A 414 -9.49 3.80 -14.31
CA GLN A 414 -10.71 4.11 -13.55
C GLN A 414 -10.45 4.15 -12.04
N GLY A 415 -11.41 4.73 -11.31
CA GLY A 415 -11.41 4.77 -9.84
C GLY A 415 -10.39 5.72 -9.21
N GLY A 416 -9.58 6.46 -9.98
CA GLY A 416 -8.62 7.44 -9.45
C GLY A 416 -7.39 6.85 -8.76
N PHE A 417 -7.08 5.57 -8.98
CA PHE A 417 -5.92 4.92 -8.38
C PHE A 417 -4.62 5.27 -9.10
N THR A 418 -3.57 5.58 -8.33
CA THR A 418 -2.20 5.79 -8.84
C THR A 418 -1.27 4.62 -8.52
N SER A 419 -1.75 3.60 -7.82
CA SER A 419 -0.98 2.40 -7.50
C SER A 419 -1.85 1.15 -7.63
N PHE A 420 -1.44 0.24 -8.50
CA PHE A 420 -2.10 -1.05 -8.74
C PHE A 420 -1.15 -2.19 -8.37
N ASP A 421 -1.58 -3.09 -7.50
CA ASP A 421 -0.87 -4.31 -7.10
C ASP A 421 -1.78 -5.52 -7.39
N ILE A 422 -1.52 -6.18 -8.53
CA ILE A 422 -2.35 -7.29 -9.02
C ILE A 422 -1.56 -8.58 -8.88
N GLU A 423 -2.11 -9.52 -8.11
CA GLU A 423 -1.47 -10.79 -7.81
C GLU A 423 -2.36 -11.96 -8.23
N GLY A 424 -1.88 -12.77 -9.19
CA GLY A 424 -2.43 -14.09 -9.47
C GLY A 424 -1.56 -15.12 -8.76
N ALA A 425 -1.97 -15.56 -7.56
CA ALA A 425 -1.16 -16.36 -6.65
C ALA A 425 -0.56 -17.61 -7.33
N GLN A 426 -1.32 -18.28 -8.20
CA GLN A 426 -0.83 -19.40 -9.00
C GLN A 426 -0.32 -18.96 -10.38
N ARG A 427 -1.06 -18.06 -11.04
CA ARG A 427 -0.74 -17.59 -12.39
C ARG A 427 -1.26 -16.18 -12.63
N LEU A 428 -0.48 -15.32 -13.26
CA LEU A 428 -0.93 -14.07 -13.85
C LEU A 428 -0.47 -13.99 -15.31
N GLY A 429 -1.43 -13.88 -16.23
CA GLY A 429 -1.18 -13.69 -17.66
C GLY A 429 -1.64 -12.31 -18.13
N VAL A 430 -0.86 -11.68 -18.99
CA VAL A 430 -1.32 -10.56 -19.82
C VAL A 430 -1.45 -11.09 -21.25
N ASP A 431 -2.65 -11.05 -21.80
CA ASP A 431 -2.93 -11.59 -23.12
C ASP A 431 -2.18 -10.82 -24.22
N ALA A 432 -1.93 -11.52 -25.33
CA ALA A 432 -1.23 -10.95 -26.47
C ALA A 432 -1.89 -9.64 -26.97
N SER A 433 -1.07 -8.65 -27.29
CA SER A 433 -1.51 -7.32 -27.78
C SER A 433 -2.39 -6.51 -26.80
N THR A 434 -2.42 -6.85 -25.52
CA THR A 434 -3.09 -6.06 -24.47
C THR A 434 -2.22 -4.87 -24.06
N THR A 435 -2.84 -3.70 -23.78
CA THR A 435 -2.10 -2.48 -23.38
C THR A 435 -2.49 -2.00 -21.99
N ILE A 436 -1.63 -2.25 -21.00
CA ILE A 436 -1.81 -1.75 -19.63
C ILE A 436 -1.24 -0.33 -19.55
N ALA A 437 -2.10 0.68 -19.46
CA ALA A 437 -1.70 2.08 -19.39
C ALA A 437 -2.30 2.78 -18.16
N PRO A 438 -1.70 2.64 -16.96
CA PRO A 438 -2.26 3.18 -15.73
C PRO A 438 -2.25 4.71 -15.77
N ARG A 439 -3.45 5.31 -15.70
CA ARG A 439 -3.65 6.77 -15.77
C ARG A 439 -4.78 7.18 -14.85
N ALA A 440 -4.44 7.78 -13.72
CA ALA A 440 -5.44 8.21 -12.75
C ALA A 440 -6.18 9.47 -13.23
N THR A 441 -7.50 9.46 -13.05
CA THR A 441 -8.29 10.69 -12.99
C THR A 441 -8.03 11.38 -11.65
N ARG A 442 -8.14 12.72 -11.65
CA ARG A 442 -7.99 13.54 -10.45
C ARG A 442 -9.22 14.42 -10.30
N TRP A 443 -9.59 14.71 -9.06
CA TRP A 443 -10.58 15.73 -8.82
C TRP A 443 -10.04 17.12 -9.14
N MET A 444 -10.93 17.97 -9.63
CA MET A 444 -10.70 19.38 -9.83
C MET A 444 -11.78 20.20 -9.12
N VAL A 445 -11.32 21.33 -8.58
CA VAL A 445 -12.16 22.31 -7.92
C VAL A 445 -12.88 23.12 -8.99
N THR A 446 -14.20 23.24 -8.88
CA THR A 446 -15.02 24.11 -9.70
C THR A 446 -15.36 25.40 -8.94
N GLN A 447 -15.94 26.39 -9.62
CA GLN A 447 -16.44 27.59 -8.93
C GLN A 447 -17.49 27.25 -7.86
N ASN A 448 -18.34 26.25 -8.12
CA ASN A 448 -19.41 25.84 -7.22
C ASN A 448 -18.91 25.03 -6.01
N SER A 449 -17.74 24.39 -6.11
CA SER A 449 -17.16 23.61 -5.02
C SER A 449 -17.04 24.44 -3.74
N ARG A 450 -16.69 25.73 -3.84
CA ARG A 450 -16.47 26.61 -2.68
C ARG A 450 -17.72 26.88 -1.84
N PHE A 451 -18.91 26.66 -2.40
CA PHE A 451 -20.19 26.88 -1.74
C PHE A 451 -20.82 25.60 -1.20
N ALA A 452 -20.20 24.44 -1.43
CA ALA A 452 -20.69 23.17 -0.88
C ALA A 452 -20.60 23.18 0.66
N ALA A 453 -21.70 22.81 1.31
CA ALA A 453 -21.79 22.77 2.77
C ALA A 453 -20.90 21.67 3.36
N THR A 454 -20.43 21.84 4.60
CA THR A 454 -19.75 20.77 5.34
C THR A 454 -20.61 19.51 5.38
N GLY A 455 -19.98 18.35 5.18
CA GLY A 455 -20.65 17.05 5.11
C GLY A 455 -21.13 16.67 3.70
N THR A 456 -21.00 17.55 2.69
CA THR A 456 -21.20 17.16 1.28
C THR A 456 -20.23 16.04 0.91
N ARG A 457 -20.64 15.10 0.06
CA ARG A 457 -19.70 14.10 -0.46
C ARG A 457 -18.69 14.78 -1.38
N PRO A 458 -17.38 14.58 -1.21
CA PRO A 458 -16.39 15.24 -2.06
C PRO A 458 -16.61 15.02 -3.56
N GLY A 459 -17.04 13.82 -3.98
CA GLY A 459 -17.36 13.51 -5.38
C GLY A 459 -18.57 14.26 -5.96
N ASP A 460 -19.46 14.81 -5.11
CA ASP A 460 -20.60 15.64 -5.55
C ASP A 460 -20.18 17.13 -5.66
N ALA A 461 -19.16 17.54 -4.90
CA ALA A 461 -18.64 18.91 -4.90
C ALA A 461 -17.51 19.13 -5.91
N LEU A 462 -16.91 18.07 -6.43
CA LEU A 462 -15.73 18.10 -7.30
C LEU A 462 -16.03 17.42 -8.64
N VAL A 463 -15.23 17.73 -9.65
CA VAL A 463 -15.34 17.07 -10.96
C VAL A 463 -14.11 16.23 -11.22
N SER A 464 -14.29 14.99 -11.65
CA SER A 464 -13.20 14.11 -12.05
C SER A 464 -12.75 14.42 -13.47
N THR A 465 -11.44 14.60 -13.68
CA THR A 465 -10.87 14.79 -15.02
C THR A 465 -9.47 14.19 -15.13
N MET A 466 -9.07 13.88 -16.36
CA MET A 466 -7.70 13.47 -16.67
C MET A 466 -6.85 14.71 -16.95
N LEU A 467 -5.83 14.94 -16.13
CA LEU A 467 -4.90 16.05 -16.34
C LEU A 467 -3.95 15.78 -17.52
N PRO A 468 -3.37 16.83 -18.14
CA PRO A 468 -2.26 16.69 -19.06
C PRO A 468 -1.04 16.02 -18.42
N GLU A 469 -0.23 15.32 -19.20
CA GLU A 469 0.91 14.49 -18.71
C GLU A 469 1.81 15.25 -17.72
N GLY A 470 2.21 16.49 -18.02
CA GLY A 470 3.09 17.28 -17.14
C GLY A 470 2.50 17.75 -15.82
N GLN A 471 1.21 17.49 -15.57
CA GLN A 471 0.52 17.78 -14.31
C GLN A 471 -0.02 16.50 -13.63
N ARG A 472 0.12 15.33 -14.27
CA ARG A 472 -0.28 14.04 -13.68
C ARG A 472 0.82 13.53 -12.76
N ASN A 473 0.41 12.88 -11.67
CA ASN A 473 1.30 12.04 -10.90
C ASN A 473 1.43 10.70 -11.63
N ALA A 474 2.66 10.20 -11.77
CA ALA A 474 2.88 8.93 -12.44
C ALA A 474 2.25 7.78 -11.65
N ALA A 475 1.42 6.99 -12.33
CA ALA A 475 0.85 5.79 -11.74
C ALA A 475 1.83 4.61 -11.81
N SER A 476 1.78 3.73 -10.81
CA SER A 476 2.63 2.55 -10.70
C SER A 476 1.81 1.26 -10.82
N VAL A 477 2.40 0.23 -11.45
CA VAL A 477 1.80 -1.10 -11.61
C VAL A 477 2.78 -2.16 -11.11
N SER A 478 2.28 -3.02 -10.23
CA SER A 478 2.93 -4.24 -9.77
C SER A 478 2.09 -5.43 -10.21
N LEU A 479 2.67 -6.32 -11.00
CA LEU A 479 2.05 -7.59 -11.40
C LEU A 479 2.85 -8.73 -10.78
N ALA A 480 2.18 -9.58 -10.01
CA ALA A 480 2.82 -10.63 -9.25
C ALA A 480 2.18 -12.00 -9.44
N SER A 481 3.00 -13.05 -9.37
CA SER A 481 2.56 -14.42 -9.18
C SER A 481 3.46 -15.12 -8.16
N GLY A 482 3.12 -14.96 -6.88
CA GLY A 482 3.97 -15.35 -5.74
C GLY A 482 4.04 -16.85 -5.43
N GLY A 483 3.26 -17.68 -6.13
CA GLY A 483 3.12 -19.11 -5.83
C GLY A 483 2.32 -19.38 -4.56
N LEU A 484 1.92 -20.65 -4.39
CA LEU A 484 1.30 -21.18 -3.18
C LEU A 484 2.35 -21.96 -2.37
N LYS A 485 2.31 -21.81 -1.05
CA LYS A 485 3.25 -22.47 -0.13
C LYS A 485 3.28 -24.01 -0.28
N SER A 486 2.18 -24.61 -0.69
CA SER A 486 1.99 -26.06 -0.85
C SER A 486 2.17 -26.55 -2.29
N ASN A 487 2.33 -25.67 -3.28
CA ASN A 487 2.47 -26.05 -4.69
C ASN A 487 3.75 -25.43 -5.29
N THR A 488 4.77 -26.27 -5.44
CA THR A 488 6.09 -25.91 -5.97
C THR A 488 6.10 -25.58 -7.46
N ASP A 489 5.01 -25.84 -8.19
CA ASP A 489 4.87 -25.53 -9.62
C ASP A 489 4.08 -24.25 -9.91
N SER A 490 3.58 -23.59 -8.87
CA SER A 490 2.78 -22.37 -8.98
C SER A 490 3.63 -21.10 -8.89
N GLY A 491 3.13 -20.00 -9.47
CA GLY A 491 3.83 -18.72 -9.51
C GLY A 491 4.31 -18.35 -10.92
N GLU A 492 3.44 -18.48 -11.92
CA GLU A 492 3.74 -18.11 -13.31
C GLU A 492 3.25 -16.69 -13.63
N LEU A 493 4.14 -15.84 -14.14
CA LEU A 493 3.85 -14.53 -14.69
C LEU A 493 4.30 -14.47 -16.16
N THR A 494 3.35 -14.24 -17.07
CA THR A 494 3.64 -14.13 -18.50
C THR A 494 3.08 -12.82 -19.06
N LEU A 495 3.95 -11.94 -19.57
CA LEU A 495 3.58 -10.80 -20.40
C LEU A 495 3.52 -11.29 -21.86
N GLY A 496 2.32 -11.57 -22.37
CA GLY A 496 2.09 -12.21 -23.66
C GLY A 496 2.59 -11.41 -24.85
N ARG A 497 2.67 -12.07 -26.02
CA ARG A 497 3.27 -11.51 -27.25
C ARG A 497 2.72 -10.14 -27.61
N SER A 498 3.61 -9.19 -27.88
CA SER A 498 3.26 -7.80 -28.24
C SER A 498 2.36 -7.08 -27.22
N ALA A 499 2.24 -7.57 -25.98
CA ALA A 499 1.58 -6.84 -24.91
C ALA A 499 2.46 -5.65 -24.48
N THR A 500 1.82 -4.56 -24.08
CA THR A 500 2.50 -3.32 -23.69
C THR A 500 2.10 -2.91 -22.28
N ILE A 501 3.07 -2.53 -21.45
CA ILE A 501 2.84 -1.81 -20.19
C ILE A 501 3.43 -0.41 -20.37
N ALA A 502 2.62 0.64 -20.31
CA ALA A 502 3.06 2.01 -20.55
C ALA A 502 2.60 2.95 -19.42
N THR A 503 3.52 3.34 -18.55
CA THR A 503 3.23 4.30 -17.48
C THR A 503 3.48 5.73 -17.94
N ASP A 504 2.95 6.70 -17.19
CA ASP A 504 3.42 8.08 -17.27
C ASP A 504 4.91 8.17 -16.89
N ALA A 505 5.55 9.27 -17.30
CA ALA A 505 6.96 9.50 -17.05
C ALA A 505 7.26 9.56 -15.53
N GLY A 506 8.30 8.84 -15.10
CA GLY A 506 8.63 8.64 -13.68
C GLY A 506 7.82 7.52 -12.98
N GLY A 507 6.99 6.79 -13.72
CA GLY A 507 6.20 5.67 -13.20
C GLY A 507 7.04 4.44 -12.84
N ASN A 508 6.44 3.52 -12.08
CA ASN A 508 7.11 2.28 -11.68
C ASN A 508 6.36 1.06 -12.21
N VAL A 509 7.11 0.11 -12.77
CA VAL A 509 6.61 -1.22 -13.18
C VAL A 509 7.38 -2.29 -12.43
N THR A 510 6.67 -3.13 -11.68
CA THR A 510 7.25 -4.31 -11.02
C THR A 510 6.58 -5.57 -11.54
N LEU A 511 7.37 -6.50 -12.03
CA LEU A 511 6.94 -7.83 -12.44
C LEU A 511 7.63 -8.85 -11.52
N SER A 512 6.86 -9.65 -10.79
CA SER A 512 7.43 -10.68 -9.91
C SER A 512 6.75 -12.03 -10.03
N ALA A 513 7.53 -13.11 -10.03
CA ALA A 513 6.99 -14.46 -10.09
C ALA A 513 7.80 -15.41 -9.21
N ALA A 514 7.21 -16.51 -8.75
CA ALA A 514 7.93 -17.51 -7.95
C ALA A 514 8.54 -18.64 -8.81
N GLN A 515 7.88 -19.03 -9.89
CA GLN A 515 8.26 -20.17 -10.74
C GLN A 515 8.72 -19.72 -12.12
N THR A 516 7.89 -18.96 -12.82
CA THR A 516 8.11 -18.60 -14.23
C THR A 516 7.85 -17.12 -14.42
N LEU A 517 8.81 -16.40 -14.99
CA LEU A 517 8.70 -15.00 -15.39
C LEU A 517 9.09 -14.87 -16.86
N VAL A 518 8.12 -14.60 -17.73
CA VAL A 518 8.33 -14.48 -19.17
C VAL A 518 7.85 -13.13 -19.67
N VAL A 519 8.75 -12.37 -20.29
CA VAL A 519 8.43 -11.25 -21.18
C VAL A 519 8.51 -11.77 -22.60
N ASP A 520 7.36 -12.00 -23.23
CA ASP A 520 7.26 -12.74 -24.47
C ASP A 520 7.68 -11.92 -25.70
N GLN A 521 7.67 -12.55 -26.87
CA GLN A 521 8.14 -11.96 -28.12
C GLN A 521 7.41 -10.65 -28.45
N GLY A 522 8.20 -9.60 -28.72
CA GLY A 522 7.69 -8.30 -29.15
C GLY A 522 6.98 -7.48 -28.07
N SER A 523 6.95 -7.96 -26.82
CA SER A 523 6.29 -7.24 -25.71
C SER A 523 7.09 -6.01 -25.29
N ARG A 524 6.42 -4.99 -24.77
CA ARG A 524 7.03 -3.70 -24.45
C ARG A 524 6.69 -3.22 -23.03
N ILE A 525 7.68 -2.71 -22.32
CA ILE A 525 7.51 -2.05 -21.02
C ILE A 525 8.11 -0.64 -21.13
N ASP A 526 7.25 0.38 -21.10
CA ASP A 526 7.61 1.79 -21.18
C ASP A 526 7.36 2.48 -19.84
N ALA A 527 8.44 2.93 -19.19
CA ALA A 527 8.39 3.70 -17.95
C ALA A 527 9.48 4.78 -17.98
N SER A 528 9.33 5.74 -18.92
CA SER A 528 10.34 6.77 -19.20
C SER A 528 10.79 7.52 -17.95
N GLY A 529 12.09 7.57 -17.67
CA GLY A 529 12.66 8.18 -16.46
C GLY A 529 12.21 7.56 -15.13
N GLY A 530 11.55 6.41 -15.18
CA GLY A 530 10.98 5.69 -14.05
C GLY A 530 11.78 4.45 -13.66
N ASN A 531 11.12 3.48 -13.02
CA ASN A 531 11.77 2.24 -12.59
C ASN A 531 11.05 1.00 -13.11
N VAL A 532 11.81 0.07 -13.69
CA VAL A 532 11.32 -1.25 -14.08
C VAL A 532 12.07 -2.32 -13.31
N ARG A 533 11.35 -3.16 -12.57
CA ARG A 533 11.92 -4.28 -11.80
C ARG A 533 11.28 -5.59 -12.22
N LEU A 534 12.09 -6.53 -12.70
CA LEU A 534 11.68 -7.90 -13.00
C LEU A 534 12.40 -8.83 -12.02
N GLN A 535 11.62 -9.59 -11.25
CA GLN A 535 12.18 -10.40 -10.18
C GLN A 535 11.53 -11.77 -10.08
N LEU A 536 12.34 -12.81 -10.20
CA LEU A 536 11.92 -14.13 -9.76
C LEU A 536 12.19 -14.27 -8.25
N ALA A 537 11.14 -14.37 -7.44
CA ALA A 537 11.20 -14.40 -5.98
C ALA A 537 10.60 -15.70 -5.44
N ARG A 538 11.45 -16.65 -5.03
CA ARG A 538 11.02 -17.95 -4.51
C ARG A 538 10.74 -17.91 -3.00
N PRO A 539 9.61 -18.44 -2.52
CA PRO A 539 9.37 -18.62 -1.09
C PRO A 539 10.30 -19.69 -0.51
N SER A 540 10.91 -19.40 0.64
CA SER A 540 11.87 -20.25 1.37
C SER A 540 11.33 -21.59 1.90
N ALA A 541 10.07 -21.92 1.66
CA ALA A 541 9.36 -23.05 2.26
C ALA A 541 9.04 -24.19 1.27
N LEU A 542 9.53 -24.11 0.03
CA LEU A 542 9.24 -25.09 -1.01
C LEU A 542 10.11 -26.35 -0.80
N GLY A 543 9.45 -27.47 -0.49
CA GLY A 543 10.07 -28.80 -0.47
C GLY A 543 10.57 -29.24 -1.86
N THR A 544 11.24 -30.38 -1.90
CA THR A 544 11.95 -30.93 -3.06
C THR A 544 11.08 -31.12 -4.32
N LEU A 545 11.68 -30.77 -5.47
CA LEU A 545 11.36 -31.14 -6.86
C LEU A 545 10.02 -30.69 -7.51
N GLY A 546 9.87 -29.40 -7.83
CA GLY A 546 8.95 -28.89 -8.89
C GLY A 546 9.63 -28.74 -10.27
N ALA A 547 9.06 -28.05 -11.26
CA ALA A 547 9.72 -27.74 -12.55
C ALA A 547 10.93 -26.78 -12.39
N SER A 548 11.83 -26.75 -13.40
CA SER A 548 12.91 -25.76 -13.42
C SER A 548 12.32 -24.36 -13.56
N PRO A 549 12.70 -23.40 -12.70
CA PRO A 549 12.21 -22.05 -12.81
C PRO A 549 12.73 -21.36 -14.07
N ILE A 550 11.92 -20.46 -14.62
CA ILE A 550 12.18 -19.77 -15.90
C ILE A 550 12.20 -18.27 -15.67
N PHE A 551 13.23 -17.59 -16.14
CA PHE A 551 13.25 -16.13 -16.28
C PHE A 551 13.74 -15.80 -17.69
N GLU A 552 12.82 -15.41 -18.58
CA GLU A 552 13.12 -15.07 -19.97
C GLU A 552 12.60 -13.68 -20.37
N VAL A 553 13.46 -12.91 -21.02
CA VAL A 553 13.11 -11.75 -21.84
C VAL A 553 13.38 -12.15 -23.29
N ARG A 554 12.31 -12.45 -24.03
CA ARG A 554 12.40 -13.08 -25.36
C ARG A 554 12.72 -12.10 -26.47
N THR A 555 13.04 -12.63 -27.65
CA THR A 555 13.40 -11.84 -28.84
C THR A 555 12.37 -10.78 -29.16
N GLY A 556 12.83 -9.57 -29.49
CA GLY A 556 11.97 -8.43 -29.82
C GLY A 556 11.31 -7.76 -28.62
N ALA A 557 11.44 -8.30 -27.40
CA ALA A 557 10.96 -7.62 -26.21
C ALA A 557 11.78 -6.34 -25.93
N VAL A 558 11.09 -5.27 -25.52
CA VAL A 558 11.71 -3.98 -25.23
C VAL A 558 11.34 -3.54 -23.82
N ILE A 559 12.35 -3.27 -22.99
CA ILE A 559 12.19 -2.60 -21.69
C ILE A 559 12.84 -1.24 -21.81
N ASP A 560 12.04 -0.18 -21.75
CA ASP A 560 12.45 1.19 -22.04
C ASP A 560 12.11 2.10 -20.86
N VAL A 561 13.16 2.55 -20.17
CA VAL A 561 13.09 3.56 -19.11
C VAL A 561 13.81 4.84 -19.53
N SER A 562 14.07 5.02 -20.83
CA SER A 562 14.82 6.16 -21.33
C SER A 562 14.17 7.49 -20.91
N GLY A 563 15.00 8.52 -20.75
CA GLY A 563 14.58 9.87 -20.42
C GLY A 563 13.56 10.38 -21.44
N LYS A 564 12.72 11.31 -20.99
CA LYS A 564 11.69 11.94 -21.82
C LYS A 564 11.49 13.39 -21.38
N THR A 565 11.14 14.25 -22.33
CA THR A 565 10.69 15.60 -22.01
C THR A 565 9.22 15.59 -21.63
N VAL A 566 8.93 16.16 -20.46
CA VAL A 566 7.58 16.35 -19.94
C VAL A 566 7.27 17.84 -19.94
N LEU A 567 6.35 18.25 -20.81
CA LEU A 567 5.93 19.64 -20.95
C LEU A 567 4.76 19.97 -20.03
N GLN A 568 4.78 21.18 -19.48
CA GLN A 568 3.66 21.74 -18.73
C GLN A 568 2.77 22.53 -19.69
N PRO A 569 1.44 22.50 -19.50
CA PRO A 569 0.54 23.40 -20.22
C PRO A 569 0.90 24.87 -19.94
N ALA A 570 1.16 25.65 -20.99
CA ALA A 570 1.45 27.08 -20.92
C ALA A 570 0.52 27.86 -21.87
N ALA A 571 0.27 29.14 -21.57
CA ALA A 571 -0.71 29.96 -22.29
C ALA A 571 -0.14 30.66 -23.54
N ASP A 572 1.18 30.64 -23.74
CA ASP A 572 1.89 31.58 -24.62
C ASP A 572 2.98 30.94 -25.52
N GLU A 573 2.70 29.79 -26.14
CA GLU A 573 3.64 29.00 -26.98
C GLU A 573 4.98 28.62 -26.31
N GLN A 574 5.17 28.98 -25.03
CA GLN A 574 6.37 28.66 -24.27
C GLN A 574 6.46 27.16 -24.01
N ARG A 575 7.67 26.60 -24.22
CA ARG A 575 8.00 25.22 -23.90
C ARG A 575 8.58 25.14 -22.50
N LEU A 576 7.69 25.23 -21.50
CA LEU A 576 8.04 25.02 -20.10
C LEU A 576 7.89 23.54 -19.74
N GLY A 577 8.81 23.01 -18.95
CA GLY A 577 8.79 21.58 -18.62
C GLY A 577 10.07 21.10 -17.96
N ARG A 578 10.32 19.79 -18.11
CA ARG A 578 11.51 19.11 -17.58
C ARG A 578 11.97 18.06 -18.58
N VAL A 579 13.28 17.91 -18.74
CA VAL A 579 13.88 16.78 -19.46
C VAL A 579 14.33 15.78 -18.40
N LEU A 580 13.70 14.61 -18.36
CA LEU A 580 14.00 13.58 -17.36
C LEU A 580 15.25 12.80 -17.76
N ASP A 581 16.05 12.41 -16.76
CA ASP A 581 17.13 11.43 -16.92
C ASP A 581 16.58 10.06 -17.31
N GLY A 582 17.44 9.19 -17.82
CA GLY A 582 17.15 7.77 -17.96
C GLY A 582 16.84 7.13 -16.60
N GLY A 583 15.85 6.24 -16.58
CA GLY A 583 15.40 5.53 -15.40
C GLY A 583 16.25 4.31 -15.04
N THR A 584 15.70 3.43 -14.20
CA THR A 584 16.41 2.22 -13.74
C THR A 584 15.72 0.93 -14.19
N ILE A 585 16.49 0.01 -14.78
CA ILE A 585 16.08 -1.38 -15.05
C ILE A 585 16.80 -2.29 -14.06
N THR A 586 16.04 -3.11 -13.32
CA THR A 586 16.60 -4.13 -12.43
C THR A 586 16.04 -5.51 -12.76
N LEU A 587 16.91 -6.44 -13.15
CA LEU A 587 16.58 -7.85 -13.29
C LEU A 587 17.20 -8.62 -12.12
N GLY A 588 16.48 -9.59 -11.55
CA GLY A 588 17.07 -10.38 -10.47
C GLY A 588 16.33 -11.65 -10.12
N VAL A 589 17.05 -12.57 -9.49
CA VAL A 589 16.48 -13.75 -8.84
C VAL A 589 16.81 -13.70 -7.35
N THR A 590 15.83 -13.95 -6.50
CA THR A 590 15.93 -13.90 -5.04
C THR A 590 15.20 -15.06 -4.39
N GLY A 591 15.59 -15.47 -3.18
CA GLY A 591 14.82 -16.44 -2.40
C GLY A 591 15.15 -17.91 -2.66
N THR A 592 16.36 -18.23 -3.13
CA THR A 592 16.82 -19.61 -3.25
C THR A 592 17.24 -20.14 -1.88
N THR A 593 16.40 -20.95 -1.22
CA THR A 593 16.84 -21.78 -0.10
C THR A 593 17.39 -23.12 -0.59
N LEU A 594 18.56 -23.45 -0.05
CA LEU A 594 19.10 -24.78 0.27
C LEU A 594 18.80 -25.90 -0.76
N ALA A 595 19.83 -26.22 -1.57
CA ALA A 595 19.97 -27.44 -2.34
C ALA A 595 19.10 -27.68 -3.61
N ASP A 596 18.40 -26.70 -4.20
CA ASP A 596 17.81 -26.90 -5.55
C ASP A 596 18.91 -26.78 -6.63
N PRO A 597 19.28 -27.86 -7.35
CA PRO A 597 20.24 -27.79 -8.45
C PRO A 597 19.75 -26.93 -9.64
N ARG A 598 18.43 -26.66 -9.72
CA ARG A 598 17.78 -25.96 -10.84
C ARG A 598 17.53 -24.50 -10.46
N ASN A 599 18.61 -23.74 -10.39
CA ASN A 599 18.50 -22.31 -10.16
C ASN A 599 18.10 -21.59 -11.45
N ALA A 600 17.18 -20.63 -11.34
CA ALA A 600 16.69 -19.88 -12.49
C ALA A 600 17.82 -19.07 -13.11
N ARG A 601 18.11 -19.29 -14.39
CA ARG A 601 19.01 -18.42 -15.15
C ARG A 601 18.22 -17.21 -15.64
N ILE A 602 18.81 -16.02 -15.50
CA ILE A 602 18.27 -14.82 -16.16
C ILE A 602 18.63 -14.90 -17.65
N ASP A 603 17.67 -14.97 -18.54
CA ASP A 603 17.90 -15.08 -19.97
C ASP A 603 17.34 -13.87 -20.73
N VAL A 604 18.21 -13.01 -21.22
CA VAL A 604 17.86 -11.90 -22.13
C VAL A 604 18.25 -12.32 -23.54
N ALA A 605 17.26 -12.71 -24.33
CA ALA A 605 17.46 -13.31 -25.65
C ALA A 605 18.03 -12.32 -26.68
N ALA A 606 18.68 -12.86 -27.71
CA ALA A 606 19.12 -12.07 -28.86
C ALA A 606 17.91 -11.37 -29.51
N GLY A 607 18.07 -10.08 -29.81
CA GLY A 607 17.01 -9.22 -30.33
C GLY A 607 16.09 -8.60 -29.28
N ALA A 608 16.24 -8.92 -27.98
CA ALA A 608 15.64 -8.13 -26.91
C ALA A 608 16.44 -6.83 -26.68
N SER A 609 15.81 -5.79 -26.14
CA SER A 609 16.44 -4.49 -25.87
C SER A 609 16.09 -3.95 -24.48
N LEU A 610 17.10 -3.56 -23.71
CA LEU A 610 16.99 -2.85 -22.44
C LEU A 610 17.54 -1.43 -22.65
N ARG A 611 16.70 -0.40 -22.56
CA ARG A 611 17.07 0.99 -22.81
C ARG A 611 16.85 1.85 -21.58
N ALA A 612 17.89 2.59 -21.21
CA ALA A 612 17.87 3.59 -20.15
C ALA A 612 18.60 4.85 -20.65
N ASP A 613 18.39 5.23 -21.91
CA ASP A 613 19.10 6.34 -22.53
C ASP A 613 18.65 7.69 -21.94
N GLY A 614 19.51 8.70 -21.95
CA GLY A 614 19.13 10.08 -21.63
C GLY A 614 18.32 10.71 -22.76
N ALA A 615 17.67 11.83 -22.47
CA ALA A 615 16.91 12.63 -23.43
C ALA A 615 17.56 13.98 -23.68
N ARG A 616 17.20 14.60 -24.80
CA ARG A 616 17.55 16.00 -25.09
C ARG A 616 16.39 16.70 -25.73
N ASP A 617 16.13 17.91 -25.26
CA ASP A 617 15.13 18.79 -25.84
C ASP A 617 15.42 20.25 -25.48
N SER A 618 14.77 21.17 -26.16
CA SER A 618 14.93 22.60 -25.97
C SER A 618 13.76 23.17 -25.14
N LEU A 619 14.07 23.75 -23.98
CA LEU A 619 13.07 24.36 -23.08
C LEU A 619 13.28 25.88 -22.99
N ASP A 620 12.18 26.61 -22.79
CA ASP A 620 12.22 28.05 -22.55
C ASP A 620 12.56 28.32 -21.08
N ILE A 621 13.69 28.98 -20.83
CA ILE A 621 14.16 29.29 -19.48
C ILE A 621 14.12 30.80 -19.28
N SER A 622 13.38 31.26 -18.27
CA SER A 622 13.37 32.67 -17.87
C SER A 622 14.50 32.94 -16.87
N THR A 623 15.44 33.81 -17.25
CA THR A 623 16.51 34.28 -16.36
C THR A 623 16.25 35.74 -15.99
N ARG A 624 16.48 36.08 -14.72
CA ARG A 624 16.38 37.45 -14.23
C ARG A 624 17.75 38.10 -14.29
N SER A 625 17.86 39.17 -15.08
CA SER A 625 19.07 40.01 -15.18
C SER A 625 18.80 41.40 -14.61
N ASN A 626 19.85 42.22 -14.47
CA ASN A 626 19.73 43.64 -14.10
C ASN A 626 18.90 44.46 -15.12
N ALA A 627 18.65 43.93 -16.32
CA ALA A 627 17.84 44.54 -17.37
C ALA A 627 16.39 44.01 -17.45
N GLY A 628 15.98 43.13 -16.53
CA GLY A 628 14.66 42.49 -16.49
C GLY A 628 14.68 40.98 -16.68
N SER A 629 13.50 40.37 -16.82
CA SER A 629 13.33 38.93 -17.09
C SER A 629 13.44 38.67 -18.59
N GLN A 630 14.40 37.84 -19.02
CA GLN A 630 14.51 37.39 -20.41
C GLN A 630 14.26 35.88 -20.48
N THR A 631 13.40 35.47 -21.42
CA THR A 631 13.13 34.06 -21.72
C THR A 631 13.95 33.65 -22.95
N GLN A 632 14.77 32.61 -22.81
CA GLN A 632 15.60 32.08 -23.89
C GLN A 632 15.40 30.56 -24.03
N ARG A 633 15.24 30.11 -25.28
CA ARG A 633 15.23 28.69 -25.63
C ARG A 633 16.63 28.10 -25.43
N THR A 634 16.73 27.11 -24.56
CA THR A 634 18.00 26.47 -24.19
C THR A 634 17.89 24.95 -24.37
N ASP A 635 18.89 24.35 -25.01
CA ASP A 635 19.01 22.89 -25.12
C ASP A 635 19.40 22.30 -23.76
N ILE A 636 18.57 21.38 -23.26
CA ILE A 636 18.82 20.62 -22.05
C ILE A 636 18.99 19.16 -22.43
N SER A 637 20.11 18.57 -22.00
CA SER A 637 20.37 17.13 -22.12
C SER A 637 20.33 16.51 -20.73
N SER A 638 19.77 15.31 -20.62
CA SER A 638 19.69 14.54 -19.39
C SER A 638 20.64 13.34 -19.42
N ALA A 639 20.98 12.83 -18.24
CA ALA A 639 21.90 11.72 -18.10
C ALA A 639 21.26 10.39 -18.50
N GLY A 640 22.08 9.43 -18.91
CA GLY A 640 21.67 8.03 -19.02
C GLY A 640 21.35 7.43 -17.65
N GLY A 641 20.47 6.45 -17.64
CA GLY A 641 19.97 5.75 -16.45
C GLY A 641 20.83 4.55 -16.03
N LYS A 642 20.24 3.57 -15.34
CA LYS A 642 20.97 2.42 -14.79
C LYS A 642 20.35 1.08 -15.16
N ILE A 643 21.17 0.13 -15.58
CA ILE A 643 20.78 -1.28 -15.81
C ILE A 643 21.52 -2.16 -14.80
N THR A 644 20.77 -2.87 -13.95
CA THR A 644 21.31 -3.76 -12.91
C THR A 644 20.82 -5.19 -13.09
N ILE A 645 21.75 -6.14 -13.15
CA ILE A 645 21.49 -7.57 -13.25
C ILE A 645 22.00 -8.25 -11.97
N ASN A 646 21.08 -8.80 -11.18
CA ASN A 646 21.38 -9.57 -9.98
C ASN A 646 21.28 -11.06 -10.30
N ALA A 647 22.39 -11.66 -10.73
CA ALA A 647 22.45 -13.08 -10.98
C ALA A 647 22.42 -13.86 -9.64
N ASN A 648 21.95 -15.11 -9.70
CA ASN A 648 22.04 -16.10 -8.62
C ASN A 648 22.89 -17.27 -9.12
N ASP A 649 22.90 -18.38 -8.37
CA ASP A 649 23.49 -19.66 -8.77
C ASP A 649 23.09 -20.14 -10.18
N GLY A 650 21.95 -19.73 -10.75
CA GLY A 650 21.54 -20.12 -12.11
C GLY A 650 22.31 -19.38 -13.20
N GLY A 651 23.00 -18.28 -12.85
CA GLY A 651 23.75 -17.45 -13.78
C GLY A 651 22.88 -16.51 -14.59
N ALA A 652 23.47 -15.94 -15.65
CA ALA A 652 22.78 -15.04 -16.56
C ALA A 652 23.27 -15.20 -18.01
N ARG A 653 22.37 -15.11 -18.98
CA ARG A 653 22.70 -15.00 -20.41
C ARG A 653 22.19 -13.67 -20.93
N LEU A 654 23.10 -12.75 -21.25
CA LEU A 654 22.76 -11.41 -21.73
C LEU A 654 23.09 -11.29 -23.23
N ALA A 655 22.22 -11.84 -24.08
CA ALA A 655 22.37 -11.82 -25.53
C ALA A 655 21.63 -10.64 -26.22
N GLY A 656 20.79 -9.91 -25.48
CA GLY A 656 20.09 -8.72 -25.95
C GLY A 656 20.98 -7.47 -26.03
N GLN A 657 20.41 -6.40 -26.59
CA GLN A 657 21.02 -5.07 -26.61
C GLN A 657 20.73 -4.33 -25.30
N MET A 658 21.70 -3.58 -24.80
CA MET A 658 21.55 -2.78 -23.58
C MET A 658 22.15 -1.39 -23.85
N SER A 659 21.43 -0.32 -23.49
CA SER A 659 21.90 1.05 -23.67
C SER A 659 21.54 1.95 -22.49
N ALA A 660 22.44 2.87 -22.18
CA ALA A 660 22.21 3.99 -21.27
C ALA A 660 23.05 5.19 -21.74
N GLN A 661 22.86 5.61 -22.98
CA GLN A 661 23.58 6.71 -23.62
C GLN A 661 23.24 8.05 -22.96
N SER A 662 24.10 9.06 -23.10
CA SER A 662 23.73 10.42 -22.69
C SER A 662 22.72 11.04 -23.67
N GLY A 663 21.86 11.93 -23.18
CA GLY A 663 20.96 12.68 -24.07
C GLY A 663 21.67 13.66 -25.01
N GLY A 664 22.92 14.02 -24.70
CA GLY A 664 23.74 14.92 -25.49
C GLY A 664 25.14 15.11 -24.89
N GLY A 665 26.02 15.83 -25.59
CA GLY A 665 27.43 15.98 -25.20
C GLY A 665 27.68 16.71 -23.88
N THR A 666 26.67 17.36 -23.30
CA THR A 666 26.73 18.03 -21.99
C THR A 666 26.30 17.13 -20.83
N ALA A 667 25.77 15.93 -21.11
CA ALA A 667 25.31 14.97 -20.10
C ALA A 667 26.19 13.70 -20.13
N SER A 668 26.25 13.00 -19.00
CA SER A 668 26.96 11.71 -18.89
C SER A 668 26.08 10.57 -19.37
N GLY A 669 26.71 9.52 -19.91
CA GLY A 669 26.07 8.20 -20.02
C GLY A 669 25.72 7.64 -18.63
N GLY A 670 24.99 6.54 -18.64
CA GLY A 670 24.47 5.85 -17.48
C GLY A 670 25.37 4.70 -16.99
N GLY A 671 24.82 3.86 -16.11
CA GLY A 671 25.55 2.77 -15.45
C GLY A 671 25.06 1.38 -15.82
N PHE A 672 25.98 0.44 -16.03
CA PHE A 672 25.71 -1.00 -16.10
C PHE A 672 26.30 -1.71 -14.87
N GLU A 673 25.51 -2.55 -14.21
CA GLU A 673 25.97 -3.39 -13.10
C GLU A 673 25.53 -4.85 -13.29
N LEU A 674 26.48 -5.78 -13.30
CA LEU A 674 26.25 -7.22 -13.23
C LEU A 674 26.93 -7.78 -11.99
N ARG A 675 26.15 -8.44 -11.12
CA ARG A 675 26.67 -8.99 -9.88
C ARG A 675 26.08 -10.34 -9.51
N PHE A 676 26.92 -11.16 -8.87
CA PHE A 676 26.53 -12.31 -8.08
C PHE A 676 26.41 -11.94 -6.58
N PRO A 677 25.78 -12.80 -5.76
CA PRO A 677 25.74 -12.61 -4.30
C PRO A 677 27.15 -12.62 -3.71
N ALA A 678 27.40 -11.77 -2.71
CA ALA A 678 28.73 -11.64 -2.09
C ALA A 678 29.12 -12.85 -1.22
N ALA A 679 28.14 -13.57 -0.69
CA ALA A 679 28.35 -14.76 0.14
C ALA A 679 27.75 -15.98 -0.56
N ARG A 680 28.49 -17.10 -0.55
CA ARG A 680 27.93 -18.40 -0.92
C ARG A 680 26.91 -18.81 0.15
N PRO A 681 25.77 -19.44 -0.21
CA PRO A 681 24.87 -20.01 0.78
C PRO A 681 25.60 -21.10 1.60
N SER A 682 25.16 -21.30 2.85
CA SER A 682 25.76 -22.26 3.79
C SER A 682 25.78 -23.70 3.27
N GLU A 683 24.83 -24.03 2.40
CA GLU A 683 24.79 -25.28 1.61
C GLU A 683 24.79 -24.92 0.12
N PRO A 684 25.96 -24.93 -0.55
CA PRO A 684 26.07 -24.55 -1.96
C PRO A 684 25.41 -25.60 -2.86
N ASN A 685 24.85 -25.15 -3.98
CA ASN A 685 24.38 -26.04 -5.04
C ASN A 685 25.55 -26.97 -5.47
N PRO A 686 25.37 -28.31 -5.48
CA PRO A 686 26.46 -29.24 -5.82
C PRO A 686 26.98 -29.11 -7.25
N LEU A 687 26.18 -28.52 -8.16
CA LEU A 687 26.57 -28.22 -9.53
C LEU A 687 27.29 -26.86 -9.67
N LEU A 688 27.26 -26.03 -8.63
CA LEU A 688 27.92 -24.73 -8.61
C LEU A 688 29.41 -24.90 -8.26
N SER A 689 30.27 -24.89 -9.27
CA SER A 689 31.72 -24.92 -9.05
C SER A 689 32.29 -23.54 -8.70
N GLU A 690 31.87 -22.51 -9.44
CA GLU A 690 32.32 -21.13 -9.30
C GLU A 690 31.24 -20.16 -9.80
N TYR A 691 31.22 -18.97 -9.22
CA TYR A 691 30.57 -17.81 -9.81
C TYR A 691 31.53 -17.15 -10.80
N ARG A 692 31.20 -17.22 -12.09
CA ARG A 692 32.04 -16.67 -13.15
C ARG A 692 31.27 -15.69 -14.01
N ILE A 693 31.83 -14.50 -14.24
CA ILE A 693 31.36 -13.59 -15.27
C ILE A 693 32.28 -13.74 -16.49
N ASP A 694 31.74 -14.24 -17.61
CA ASP A 694 32.41 -14.32 -18.90
C ASP A 694 32.06 -13.08 -19.75
N VAL A 695 33.09 -12.31 -20.07
CA VAL A 695 33.01 -11.12 -20.93
C VAL A 695 33.68 -11.46 -22.26
N GLY A 696 32.89 -11.63 -23.32
CA GLY A 696 33.39 -11.98 -24.67
C GLY A 696 33.20 -10.85 -25.68
N ASN A 697 34.02 -10.79 -26.73
CA ASN A 697 33.85 -9.75 -27.76
C ASN A 697 32.66 -10.03 -28.70
N ALA A 698 32.40 -11.31 -28.98
CA ALA A 698 31.29 -11.76 -29.80
C ALA A 698 29.92 -11.57 -29.09
N PRO A 699 28.80 -11.57 -29.84
CA PRO A 699 27.49 -11.73 -29.24
C PRO A 699 27.43 -12.99 -28.39
N VAL A 700 26.64 -12.98 -27.31
CA VAL A 700 26.45 -14.16 -26.48
C VAL A 700 25.59 -15.16 -27.26
N VAL A 701 26.19 -16.23 -27.79
CA VAL A 701 25.51 -17.28 -28.56
C VAL A 701 25.45 -18.57 -27.76
N GLY A 702 24.35 -19.32 -27.87
CA GLY A 702 24.15 -20.58 -27.16
C GLY A 702 23.67 -20.42 -25.71
N ALA A 703 23.59 -21.50 -24.95
CA ALA A 703 23.39 -21.43 -23.50
C ALA A 703 24.71 -21.01 -22.85
N ALA A 704 24.71 -20.01 -21.95
CA ALA A 704 25.85 -19.81 -21.05
C ALA A 704 26.11 -21.16 -20.34
N SER A 705 27.27 -21.76 -20.57
CA SER A 705 27.51 -23.15 -20.19
C SER A 705 27.90 -23.20 -18.72
N GLY A 706 26.95 -23.59 -17.86
CA GLY A 706 27.20 -23.93 -16.46
C GLY A 706 26.36 -23.14 -15.46
N VAL A 707 26.02 -23.79 -14.35
CA VAL A 707 25.49 -23.17 -13.13
C VAL A 707 26.54 -22.20 -12.59
N GLY A 708 26.12 -20.99 -12.20
CA GLY A 708 27.01 -19.94 -11.69
C GLY A 708 27.69 -19.09 -12.75
N VAL A 709 27.38 -19.28 -14.03
CA VAL A 709 28.02 -18.54 -15.13
C VAL A 709 27.11 -17.43 -15.66
N ALA A 710 27.63 -16.20 -15.67
CA ALA A 710 26.99 -15.06 -16.31
C ALA A 710 27.79 -14.65 -17.56
N ALA A 711 27.14 -14.60 -18.73
CA ALA A 711 27.77 -14.23 -19.99
C ALA A 711 27.24 -12.89 -20.51
N VAL A 712 28.17 -11.99 -20.89
CA VAL A 712 27.87 -10.66 -21.44
C VAL A 712 28.84 -10.31 -22.57
N SER A 713 28.36 -9.59 -23.58
CA SER A 713 29.19 -9.13 -24.70
C SER A 713 29.84 -7.77 -24.42
N ALA A 714 31.17 -7.69 -24.55
CA ALA A 714 31.92 -6.44 -24.45
C ALA A 714 31.51 -5.44 -25.55
N THR A 715 31.21 -5.92 -26.76
CA THR A 715 30.72 -5.08 -27.86
C THR A 715 29.34 -4.51 -27.54
N ALA A 716 28.44 -5.30 -26.93
CA ALA A 716 27.13 -4.81 -26.51
C ALA A 716 27.26 -3.72 -25.43
N LEU A 717 28.15 -3.91 -24.45
CA LEU A 717 28.41 -2.90 -23.42
C LEU A 717 29.00 -1.61 -24.01
N ARG A 718 29.96 -1.72 -24.94
CA ARG A 718 30.55 -0.54 -25.59
C ARG A 718 29.53 0.24 -26.42
N ASN A 719 28.73 -0.45 -27.24
CA ASN A 719 27.70 0.17 -28.06
C ASN A 719 26.55 0.75 -27.22
N GLY A 720 26.38 0.27 -25.99
CA GLY A 720 25.39 0.78 -25.04
C GLY A 720 25.68 2.17 -24.49
N GLY A 721 26.91 2.69 -24.65
CA GLY A 721 27.28 4.04 -24.26
C GLY A 721 27.27 4.29 -22.74
N PHE A 722 27.54 3.26 -21.94
CA PHE A 722 27.63 3.38 -20.49
C PHE A 722 28.81 4.26 -20.07
N ALA A 723 28.58 5.19 -19.15
CA ALA A 723 29.65 5.92 -18.48
C ALA A 723 30.31 5.06 -17.40
N ASP A 724 29.53 4.24 -16.67
CA ASP A 724 30.08 3.38 -15.62
C ASP A 724 29.73 1.90 -15.87
N ILE A 725 30.71 1.02 -15.74
CA ILE A 725 30.52 -0.43 -15.84
C ILE A 725 31.03 -1.09 -14.56
N THR A 726 30.18 -1.84 -13.87
CA THR A 726 30.52 -2.58 -12.66
C THR A 726 30.25 -4.07 -12.83
N LEU A 727 31.30 -4.88 -12.67
CA LEU A 727 31.22 -6.34 -12.67
C LEU A 727 31.69 -6.87 -11.32
N ARG A 728 30.83 -7.65 -10.64
CA ARG A 728 31.15 -8.22 -9.32
C ARG A 728 30.89 -9.71 -9.27
N SER A 729 31.95 -10.47 -9.00
CA SER A 729 31.87 -11.91 -8.80
C SER A 729 32.64 -12.31 -7.54
N PRO A 730 32.12 -13.20 -6.68
CA PRO A 730 32.86 -13.68 -5.53
C PRO A 730 34.02 -14.62 -5.91
N ASP A 731 34.07 -15.17 -7.14
CA ASP A 731 35.15 -16.08 -7.55
C ASP A 731 35.97 -15.55 -8.74
N ARG A 732 35.34 -15.35 -9.91
CA ARG A 732 36.06 -15.02 -11.14
C ARG A 732 35.34 -14.05 -12.07
N ILE A 733 36.10 -13.16 -12.69
CA ILE A 733 35.71 -12.44 -13.92
C ILE A 733 36.72 -12.80 -15.01
N ASN A 734 36.23 -13.24 -16.16
CA ASN A 734 37.01 -13.82 -17.24
C ASN A 734 36.73 -13.09 -18.57
N PHE A 735 37.78 -12.50 -19.15
CA PHE A 735 37.73 -11.85 -20.45
C PHE A 735 38.17 -12.83 -21.54
N THR A 736 37.26 -13.15 -22.45
CA THR A 736 37.44 -14.15 -23.52
C THR A 736 37.47 -13.49 -24.90
N ASP A 737 38.02 -14.18 -25.90
CA ASP A 737 37.95 -13.80 -27.32
C ASP A 737 38.40 -12.36 -27.65
N GLY A 738 39.48 -11.89 -27.01
CA GLY A 738 39.99 -10.53 -27.23
C GLY A 738 39.00 -9.43 -26.81
N ALA A 739 38.18 -9.68 -25.78
CA ALA A 739 37.20 -8.75 -25.27
C ALA A 739 37.82 -7.38 -24.95
N ALA A 740 37.28 -6.34 -25.58
CA ALA A 740 37.65 -4.96 -25.32
C ALA A 740 36.52 -4.24 -24.58
N LEU A 741 36.70 -3.92 -23.30
CA LEU A 741 35.74 -3.18 -22.49
C LEU A 741 36.16 -1.71 -22.41
N ASP A 742 35.20 -0.81 -22.53
CA ASP A 742 35.39 0.65 -22.51
C ASP A 742 34.14 1.26 -21.85
N ALA A 743 34.35 2.26 -21.00
CA ALA A 743 33.29 3.03 -20.36
C ALA A 743 33.63 4.52 -20.37
N GLY A 744 32.61 5.37 -20.52
CA GLY A 744 32.81 6.82 -20.65
C GLY A 744 33.42 7.51 -19.41
N ARG A 745 33.41 6.86 -18.25
CA ARG A 745 33.91 7.40 -16.97
C ARG A 745 34.66 6.39 -16.12
N SER A 746 34.07 5.23 -15.79
CA SER A 746 34.72 4.29 -14.87
C SER A 746 34.37 2.83 -15.13
N ILE A 747 35.35 1.94 -14.89
CA ILE A 747 35.15 0.49 -14.88
C ILE A 747 35.56 -0.03 -13.51
N THR A 748 34.64 -0.72 -12.82
CA THR A 748 34.87 -1.38 -11.54
C THR A 748 34.77 -2.89 -11.70
N LEU A 749 35.88 -3.60 -11.52
CA LEU A 749 35.94 -5.06 -11.52
C LEU A 749 36.24 -5.55 -10.11
N THR A 750 35.39 -6.41 -9.56
CA THR A 750 35.60 -6.98 -8.21
C THR A 750 35.46 -8.49 -8.29
N ALA A 751 36.60 -9.18 -8.21
CA ALA A 751 36.69 -10.63 -8.05
C ALA A 751 38.08 -11.03 -7.50
N PRO A 752 38.20 -12.15 -6.77
CA PRO A 752 39.50 -12.70 -6.38
C PRO A 752 40.38 -13.07 -7.59
N VAL A 753 39.76 -13.54 -8.67
CA VAL A 753 40.46 -13.90 -9.91
C VAL A 753 39.96 -13.06 -11.08
N LEU A 754 40.89 -12.34 -11.71
CA LEU A 754 40.71 -11.68 -13.01
C LEU A 754 41.54 -12.42 -14.05
N SER A 755 40.89 -13.05 -15.03
CA SER A 755 41.57 -13.73 -16.15
C SER A 755 41.26 -13.05 -17.46
N ALA A 756 42.24 -12.97 -18.35
CA ALA A 756 42.07 -12.36 -19.67
C ALA A 756 42.84 -13.15 -20.73
N ALA A 757 42.16 -13.51 -21.82
CA ALA A 757 42.78 -14.08 -23.01
C ALA A 757 43.68 -13.04 -23.72
N ALA A 758 44.64 -13.52 -24.52
CA ALA A 758 45.51 -12.65 -25.31
C ALA A 758 44.67 -11.74 -26.24
N GLY A 759 44.97 -10.45 -26.25
CA GLY A 759 44.25 -9.43 -27.03
C GLY A 759 43.07 -8.76 -26.32
N SER A 760 42.72 -9.19 -25.10
CA SER A 760 41.70 -8.51 -24.28
C SER A 760 42.23 -7.18 -23.74
N ASN A 761 41.35 -6.17 -23.66
CA ASN A 761 41.70 -4.81 -23.24
C ASN A 761 40.57 -4.22 -22.38
N VAL A 762 40.92 -3.46 -21.34
CA VAL A 762 39.97 -2.74 -20.49
C VAL A 762 40.48 -1.30 -20.41
N ARG A 763 39.69 -0.34 -20.90
CA ARG A 763 40.05 1.08 -20.99
C ARG A 763 39.11 1.95 -20.18
#